data_AF-A0A1M6KYC6-F1
#
_entry.id   AF-A0A1M6KYC6-F1
#
_cell.length_a   1.000
_cell.length_b   1.000
_cell.length_c   1.000
_cell.angle_alpha   90.00
_cell.angle_beta   90.00
_cell.angle_gamma   90.00
#
_symmetry.space_group_name_H-M   'P 1'
#
loop_
_entity.id
_entity.type
_entity.pdbx_description
1 polymer ?
#
loop_
_entity_poly.entity_id
_entity_poly.type
_entity_poly.pdbx_seq_one_letter_code
_entity_poly.pdbx_strand_id
1 'polypeptide(L)'
;MAINTQEQLLKYINELDESNIKIINTRNAFTKVDVNNDSKAIVSNIKGRTLKNEVVNGGFTNGVAGWRTSGGTLTNDGQTGVLLATAKYARADQQIKKKETDKVYISAYIKSTSNLVHLMAGDMVNHTGSGQYERLSGISSVNSTNAYVQIRDFRDSGWDNIYIKEVIAVNLTMLFGAGKEPTLEWCKENIRWFDGVKSVGEQEGNKILVKSVGKNLFDINKPRQFVNGDIVIDNSLKIYTQRTYNKGTYYDFKLKPNTKYTFKHEFTVNGNAVTNYTTIRNTVDDSIIKRFETNISPQSYTFITPSNGLISIEFARMGGGADLLGWLIITNIQLEEGEQATPYEVYKSKKLEMQLSEPLRGRYFAQDEIIYGKVTRKIGKIILNGSEAWAFNASNTDTVSFATVIIREKAKINQRNGTNPIADTIPSSTIGVYTDDIEGVFIDSAAGMSINILKSKLATPDVTGFKAWLQANPTTIYYELKTPTEAQTAFYNAIDVYKNGSIVLENNIIPDISVNILNIAQRLSSAESNIESLDIDLYGLQGQVTEIIDELSTKAVIESGIVGNGRFVKFSDGTMVCYGNNDYGTNMSTAEGAFYKSDEITWNFPATFAPYTVPVCAIIPKSSDSICFAQPMVGGSNSSVKFKLISTKNTFTTVTVNFIAFGRWN
;
A
#
# COMPACT_ATOMS: atom_id res chain seq x y z
N MET A 1 13.05 8.68 10.76
CA MET A 1 12.28 8.85 12.01
C MET A 1 11.51 7.55 12.24
N ALA A 2 11.86 6.77 13.26
CA ALA A 2 11.15 5.51 13.55
C ALA A 2 9.78 5.86 14.14
N ILE A 3 8.70 5.52 13.41
CA ILE A 3 7.33 5.75 13.88
C ILE A 3 7.03 4.66 14.89
N ASN A 4 7.09 4.99 16.18
CA ASN A 4 7.06 4.00 17.26
C ASN A 4 5.71 3.93 17.96
N THR A 5 4.77 4.81 17.60
CA THR A 5 3.42 4.87 18.18
C THR A 5 2.37 5.15 17.12
N GLN A 6 1.15 4.65 17.34
CA GLN A 6 -0.01 4.87 16.47
C GLN A 6 -0.40 6.36 16.42
N GLU A 7 -0.17 7.10 17.50
CA GLU A 7 -0.48 8.53 17.62
C GLU A 7 0.46 9.39 16.77
N GLN A 8 1.76 9.07 16.75
CA GLN A 8 2.73 9.69 15.83
C GLN A 8 2.37 9.40 14.37
N LEU A 9 1.85 8.21 14.09
CA LEU A 9 1.48 7.83 12.74
C LEU A 9 0.18 8.49 12.27
N LEU A 10 -0.84 8.61 13.13
CA LEU A 10 -2.07 9.38 12.83
C LEU A 10 -1.76 10.86 12.64
N LYS A 11 -0.90 11.44 13.48
CA LYS A 11 -0.41 12.82 13.31
C LYS A 11 0.32 12.96 11.98
N TYR A 12 1.22 12.03 11.66
CA TYR A 12 1.93 12.01 10.38
C TYR A 12 0.98 11.88 9.19
N ILE A 13 -0.07 11.05 9.26
CA ILE A 13 -1.08 10.92 8.20
C ILE A 13 -1.88 12.21 8.01
N ASN A 14 -2.29 12.84 9.11
CA ASN A 14 -3.06 14.09 9.05
C ASN A 14 -2.22 15.28 8.54
N GLU A 15 -0.90 15.18 8.58
CA GLU A 15 0.06 16.14 8.01
C GLU A 15 0.47 15.79 6.57
N LEU A 16 0.02 14.65 6.00
CA LEU A 16 0.28 14.29 4.60
C LEU A 16 -0.67 15.05 3.66
N ASP A 17 -0.10 15.73 2.67
CA ASP A 17 -0.84 16.22 1.50
C ASP A 17 -1.35 15.03 0.67
N GLU A 18 -2.67 14.99 0.41
CA GLU A 18 -3.35 13.93 -0.35
C GLU A 18 -2.76 13.73 -1.77
N SER A 19 -2.12 14.76 -2.33
CA SER A 19 -1.43 14.69 -3.63
C SER A 19 -0.26 13.68 -3.66
N ASN A 20 0.25 13.27 -2.49
CA ASN A 20 1.41 12.38 -2.33
C ASN A 20 1.06 10.94 -1.92
N ILE A 21 -0.23 10.60 -1.84
CA ILE A 21 -0.70 9.27 -1.45
C ILE A 21 -1.38 8.59 -2.65
N LYS A 22 -0.77 7.52 -3.17
CA LYS A 22 -1.48 6.64 -4.11
C LYS A 22 -2.40 5.72 -3.30
N ILE A 23 -3.71 5.91 -3.45
CA ILE A 23 -4.73 5.05 -2.85
C ILE A 23 -5.07 3.94 -3.83
N ILE A 24 -4.86 2.70 -3.42
CA ILE A 24 -5.35 1.51 -4.12
C ILE A 24 -6.58 1.02 -3.39
N ASN A 25 -7.74 1.21 -4.00
CA ASN A 25 -8.99 0.59 -3.54
C ASN A 25 -9.16 -0.74 -4.24
N THR A 26 -9.33 -1.81 -3.47
CA THR A 26 -9.58 -3.13 -4.04
C THR A 26 -10.58 -3.93 -3.24
N ARG A 27 -11.36 -4.70 -4.00
CA ARG A 27 -12.27 -5.74 -3.52
C ARG A 27 -11.95 -7.09 -4.14
N ASN A 28 -10.75 -7.19 -4.72
CA ASN A 28 -10.27 -8.34 -5.48
C ASN A 28 -9.23 -9.11 -4.67
N ALA A 29 -9.25 -10.43 -4.79
CA ALA A 29 -8.23 -11.30 -4.19
C ALA A 29 -6.80 -10.93 -4.63
N PHE A 30 -6.63 -10.39 -5.85
CA PHE A 30 -5.35 -9.99 -6.40
C PHE A 30 -5.45 -8.58 -6.97
N THR A 31 -4.52 -7.70 -6.61
CA THR A 31 -4.46 -6.32 -7.12
C THR A 31 -3.03 -5.94 -7.42
N LYS A 32 -2.75 -5.51 -8.64
CA LYS A 32 -1.43 -5.00 -9.01
C LYS A 32 -1.13 -3.70 -8.29
N VAL A 33 0.14 -3.53 -7.95
CA VAL A 33 0.66 -2.34 -7.32
C VAL A 33 1.59 -1.65 -8.31
N ASP A 34 1.14 -0.54 -8.89
CA ASP A 34 2.04 0.30 -9.70
C ASP A 34 2.68 1.34 -8.80
N VAL A 35 3.84 0.99 -8.26
CA VAL A 35 4.74 1.91 -7.56
C VAL A 35 6.06 1.97 -8.29
N ASN A 36 6.68 3.15 -8.31
CA ASN A 36 7.93 3.36 -9.03
C ASN A 36 9.12 2.65 -8.36
N ASN A 37 9.05 2.45 -7.04
CA ASN A 37 10.05 1.81 -6.18
C ASN A 37 9.38 1.02 -5.04
N ASP A 38 10.10 0.04 -4.48
CA ASP A 38 9.70 -0.64 -3.23
C ASP A 38 9.40 0.43 -2.17
N SER A 39 8.23 0.35 -1.53
CA SER A 39 7.66 1.39 -0.67
C SER A 39 6.99 0.79 0.56
N LYS A 40 6.55 1.65 1.49
CA LYS A 40 5.65 1.25 2.58
C LYS A 40 4.22 1.62 2.22
N ALA A 41 3.27 0.79 2.59
CA ALA A 41 1.86 1.11 2.48
C ALA A 41 1.11 0.81 3.76
N ILE A 42 -0.01 1.50 3.92
CA ILE A 42 -0.89 1.40 5.06
C ILE A 42 -2.22 0.81 4.57
N VAL A 43 -2.71 -0.24 5.24
CA VAL A 43 -4.10 -0.67 5.04
C VAL A 43 -4.99 0.28 5.85
N SER A 44 -5.61 1.23 5.16
CA SER A 44 -6.27 2.39 5.77
C SER A 44 -7.76 2.18 6.03
N ASN A 45 -8.42 1.42 5.15
CA ASN A 45 -9.83 1.10 5.25
C ASN A 45 -10.04 -0.39 4.96
N ILE A 46 -10.87 -1.07 5.74
CA ILE A 46 -11.27 -2.46 5.53
C ILE A 46 -12.76 -2.55 5.80
N LYS A 47 -13.55 -3.06 4.86
CA LYS A 47 -14.98 -3.30 5.04
C LYS A 47 -15.31 -4.78 5.05
N GLY A 48 -16.14 -5.14 6.03
CA GLY A 48 -16.67 -6.48 6.19
C GLY A 48 -17.68 -6.87 5.12
N ARG A 49 -17.89 -8.17 4.99
CA ARG A 49 -18.89 -8.77 4.11
C ARG A 49 -19.35 -10.08 4.74
N THR A 50 -20.64 -10.36 4.60
CA THR A 50 -21.26 -11.61 5.01
C THR A 50 -21.90 -12.23 3.77
N LEU A 51 -21.51 -13.47 3.45
CA LEU A 51 -22.04 -14.23 2.33
C LEU A 51 -22.80 -15.45 2.84
N LYS A 52 -23.87 -15.81 2.14
CA LYS A 52 -24.62 -17.05 2.35
C LYS A 52 -24.46 -17.95 1.12
N ASN A 53 -24.08 -19.19 1.35
CA ASN A 53 -24.24 -20.25 0.37
C ASN A 53 -25.66 -20.80 0.53
N GLU A 54 -26.49 -20.62 -0.49
CA GLU A 54 -27.85 -21.17 -0.51
C GLU A 54 -27.83 -22.70 -0.68
N VAL A 55 -26.69 -23.27 -1.07
CA VAL A 55 -26.47 -24.71 -1.09
C VAL A 55 -25.96 -25.18 0.26
N VAL A 56 -26.67 -26.13 0.87
CA VAL A 56 -26.23 -26.85 2.06
C VAL A 56 -25.45 -28.10 1.67
N ASN A 57 -24.38 -28.42 2.41
CA ASN A 57 -23.55 -29.60 2.16
C ASN A 57 -23.03 -29.70 0.71
N GLY A 58 -22.68 -28.56 0.11
CA GLY A 58 -22.15 -28.49 -1.26
C GLY A 58 -20.73 -29.07 -1.41
N GLY A 59 -20.04 -29.28 -0.29
CA GLY A 59 -18.73 -29.96 -0.23
C GLY A 59 -18.82 -31.47 0.03
N PHE A 60 -20.02 -32.04 0.17
CA PHE A 60 -20.24 -33.47 0.42
C PHE A 60 -19.53 -34.04 1.67
N THR A 61 -19.23 -33.19 2.65
CA THR A 61 -18.63 -33.59 3.93
C THR A 61 -19.57 -34.46 4.75
N ASN A 62 -20.89 -34.24 4.62
CA ASN A 62 -21.94 -35.03 5.27
C ASN A 62 -22.60 -36.02 4.29
N GLY A 63 -21.81 -36.60 3.38
CA GLY A 63 -22.33 -37.46 2.33
C GLY A 63 -23.23 -36.70 1.35
N VAL A 64 -24.32 -37.34 0.93
CA VAL A 64 -25.31 -36.77 -0.01
C VAL A 64 -26.53 -36.17 0.68
N ALA A 65 -26.46 -35.96 2.01
CA ALA A 65 -27.56 -35.37 2.77
C ALA A 65 -27.93 -33.99 2.22
N GLY A 66 -29.23 -33.72 2.06
CA GLY A 66 -29.75 -32.48 1.50
C GLY A 66 -29.76 -32.41 -0.04
N TRP A 67 -29.23 -33.42 -0.74
CA TRP A 67 -29.26 -33.50 -2.19
C TRP A 67 -30.39 -34.41 -2.68
N ARG A 68 -31.06 -34.00 -3.76
CA ARG A 68 -31.99 -34.84 -4.50
C ARG A 68 -31.31 -35.40 -5.73
N THR A 69 -31.74 -36.59 -6.15
CA THR A 69 -31.32 -37.17 -7.41
C THR A 69 -32.51 -37.70 -8.20
N SER A 70 -32.41 -37.66 -9.52
CA SER A 70 -33.43 -38.16 -10.45
C SER A 70 -32.73 -38.67 -11.70
N GLY A 71 -33.21 -39.76 -12.29
CA GLY A 71 -32.63 -40.33 -13.53
C GLY A 71 -31.23 -40.92 -13.36
N GLY A 72 -30.78 -41.16 -12.13
CA GLY A 72 -29.47 -41.71 -11.81
C GLY A 72 -29.31 -41.97 -10.31
N THR A 73 -28.08 -42.27 -9.89
CA THR A 73 -27.69 -42.44 -8.49
C THR A 73 -26.65 -41.40 -8.10
N LEU A 74 -26.82 -40.79 -6.93
CA LEU A 74 -25.83 -39.90 -6.33
C LEU A 74 -25.24 -40.57 -5.09
N THR A 75 -23.93 -40.76 -5.10
CA THR A 75 -23.17 -41.33 -3.98
C THR A 75 -22.09 -40.34 -3.51
N ASN A 76 -21.38 -40.66 -2.43
CA ASN A 76 -20.27 -39.86 -1.92
C ASN A 76 -19.01 -40.72 -1.87
N ASP A 77 -17.92 -40.19 -2.40
CA ASP A 77 -16.57 -40.74 -2.33
C ASP A 77 -15.63 -39.68 -1.72
N GLY A 78 -15.46 -39.71 -0.40
CA GLY A 78 -14.49 -38.86 0.31
C GLY A 78 -14.58 -37.36 -0.01
N GLN A 79 -15.70 -36.72 0.35
CA GLN A 79 -15.99 -35.30 0.05
C GLN A 79 -16.15 -35.00 -1.45
N THR A 80 -16.55 -36.00 -2.23
CA THR A 80 -16.83 -35.90 -3.67
C THR A 80 -18.18 -36.53 -3.95
N GLY A 81 -19.13 -35.74 -4.47
CA GLY A 81 -20.38 -36.28 -4.98
C GLY A 81 -20.12 -37.04 -6.29
N VAL A 82 -20.67 -38.24 -6.44
CA VAL A 82 -20.54 -39.05 -7.66
C VAL A 82 -21.93 -39.34 -8.22
N LEU A 83 -22.26 -38.68 -9.32
CA LEU A 83 -23.50 -38.90 -10.06
C LEU A 83 -23.24 -39.90 -11.19
N LEU A 84 -23.96 -41.02 -11.17
CA LEU A 84 -24.01 -41.98 -12.27
C LEU A 84 -25.41 -41.99 -12.86
N ALA A 85 -25.51 -41.55 -14.11
CA ALA A 85 -26.76 -41.50 -14.86
C ALA A 85 -27.26 -42.89 -15.23
N THR A 86 -28.58 -43.09 -15.19
CA THR A 86 -29.26 -44.28 -15.73
C THR A 86 -30.27 -43.92 -16.82
N ALA A 87 -30.52 -42.63 -17.04
CA ALA A 87 -31.39 -42.09 -18.08
C ALA A 87 -30.96 -40.68 -18.50
N LYS A 88 -31.40 -40.23 -19.67
CA LYS A 88 -31.29 -38.83 -20.10
C LYS A 88 -31.83 -37.90 -19.03
N TYR A 89 -31.12 -36.81 -18.79
CA TYR A 89 -31.44 -35.79 -17.80
C TYR A 89 -31.26 -36.21 -16.35
N ALA A 90 -30.42 -37.23 -16.10
CA ALA A 90 -29.95 -37.55 -14.77
C ALA A 90 -29.42 -36.30 -14.08
N ARG A 91 -29.79 -36.08 -12.82
CA ARG A 91 -29.37 -34.89 -12.08
C ARG A 91 -29.12 -35.16 -10.61
N ALA A 92 -28.21 -34.35 -10.06
CA ALA A 92 -28.11 -34.05 -8.65
C ALA A 92 -28.52 -32.58 -8.46
N ASP A 93 -29.51 -32.32 -7.61
CA ASP A 93 -30.04 -30.97 -7.43
C ASP A 93 -30.37 -30.61 -5.98
N GLN A 94 -30.33 -29.30 -5.72
CA GLN A 94 -30.83 -28.70 -4.50
C GLN A 94 -31.62 -27.44 -4.82
N GLN A 95 -32.72 -27.24 -4.12
CA GLN A 95 -33.56 -26.04 -4.26
C GLN A 95 -32.89 -24.87 -3.56
N ILE A 96 -32.77 -23.75 -4.26
CA ILE A 96 -32.30 -22.48 -3.75
C ILE A 96 -33.47 -21.49 -3.72
N LYS A 97 -33.55 -20.69 -2.66
CA LYS A 97 -34.67 -19.75 -2.45
C LYS A 97 -34.25 -18.35 -2.83
N LYS A 98 -35.07 -17.68 -3.64
CA LYS A 98 -34.80 -16.32 -4.14
C LYS A 98 -36.07 -15.67 -4.70
N LYS A 99 -35.96 -14.44 -5.18
CA LYS A 99 -37.00 -13.82 -6.01
C LYS A 99 -36.77 -14.10 -7.49
N GLU A 100 -37.83 -13.97 -8.29
CA GLU A 100 -37.78 -14.14 -9.74
C GLU A 100 -36.80 -13.17 -10.42
N THR A 101 -36.63 -11.96 -9.88
CA THR A 101 -35.70 -10.95 -10.43
C THR A 101 -34.28 -11.05 -9.88
N ASP A 102 -34.04 -11.92 -8.89
CA ASP A 102 -32.71 -12.04 -8.27
C ASP A 102 -31.73 -12.77 -9.18
N LYS A 103 -30.51 -12.23 -9.29
CA LYS A 103 -29.36 -12.86 -9.91
C LYS A 103 -28.61 -13.72 -8.89
N VAL A 104 -28.31 -14.96 -9.28
CA VAL A 104 -27.58 -15.91 -8.45
C VAL A 104 -26.30 -16.33 -9.15
N TYR A 105 -25.17 -16.18 -8.46
CA TYR A 105 -23.92 -16.78 -8.87
C TYR A 105 -23.90 -18.25 -8.47
N ILE A 106 -23.62 -19.14 -9.42
CA ILE A 106 -23.41 -20.58 -9.17
C ILE A 106 -22.01 -20.99 -9.56
N SER A 107 -21.42 -21.92 -8.82
CA SER A 107 -20.17 -22.56 -9.21
C SER A 107 -20.04 -23.96 -8.61
N ALA A 108 -19.34 -24.85 -9.33
CA ALA A 108 -18.93 -26.17 -8.86
C ALA A 108 -17.68 -26.62 -9.62
N TYR A 109 -16.88 -27.48 -8.99
CA TYR A 109 -15.88 -28.27 -9.70
C TYR A 109 -16.52 -29.57 -10.18
N ILE A 110 -16.54 -29.78 -11.49
CA ILE A 110 -17.15 -30.95 -12.13
C ILE A 110 -16.10 -31.65 -12.95
N LYS A 111 -16.01 -32.98 -12.87
CA LYS A 111 -15.21 -33.82 -13.75
C LYS A 111 -16.11 -34.71 -14.58
N SER A 112 -16.00 -34.61 -15.90
CA SER A 112 -16.73 -35.46 -16.85
C SER A 112 -15.98 -35.62 -18.18
N THR A 113 -16.13 -36.76 -18.82
CA THR A 113 -15.65 -37.02 -20.19
C THR A 113 -16.59 -36.49 -21.28
N SER A 114 -17.76 -35.96 -20.89
CA SER A 114 -18.75 -35.45 -21.83
C SER A 114 -18.91 -33.93 -21.74
N ASN A 115 -19.12 -33.30 -22.89
CA ASN A 115 -19.53 -31.90 -22.98
C ASN A 115 -21.04 -31.69 -22.83
N LEU A 116 -21.80 -32.77 -22.64
CA LEU A 116 -23.24 -32.79 -22.34
C LEU A 116 -23.53 -32.87 -20.85
N VAL A 117 -22.55 -32.55 -20.01
CA VAL A 117 -22.73 -32.38 -18.56
C VAL A 117 -22.71 -30.91 -18.23
N HIS A 118 -23.70 -30.47 -17.48
CA HIS A 118 -23.98 -29.06 -17.25
C HIS A 118 -24.10 -28.74 -15.76
N LEU A 119 -23.53 -27.61 -15.35
CA LEU A 119 -23.94 -26.88 -14.15
C LEU A 119 -25.01 -25.88 -14.57
N MET A 120 -26.14 -25.85 -13.88
CA MET A 120 -27.21 -24.92 -14.23
C MET A 120 -28.05 -24.49 -13.02
N ALA A 121 -28.59 -23.29 -13.11
CA ALA A 121 -29.68 -22.84 -12.24
C ALA A 121 -30.72 -22.08 -13.06
N GLY A 122 -31.09 -22.59 -14.23
CA GLY A 122 -31.78 -21.85 -15.28
C GLY A 122 -30.90 -21.86 -16.53
N ASP A 123 -29.90 -21.00 -16.54
CA ASP A 123 -28.88 -20.95 -17.60
C ASP A 123 -27.88 -22.11 -17.48
N MET A 124 -27.42 -22.65 -18.60
CA MET A 124 -26.51 -23.79 -18.67
C MET A 124 -25.05 -23.35 -18.82
N VAL A 125 -24.18 -23.97 -18.03
CA VAL A 125 -22.72 -23.88 -18.14
C VAL A 125 -22.19 -25.28 -18.44
N ASN A 126 -21.57 -25.44 -19.60
CA ASN A 126 -21.17 -26.75 -20.12
C ASN A 126 -19.77 -27.11 -19.63
N HIS A 127 -19.57 -28.39 -19.30
CA HIS A 127 -18.25 -28.99 -19.22
C HIS A 127 -17.65 -29.09 -20.63
N THR A 128 -16.32 -29.03 -20.81
CA THR A 128 -15.73 -29.22 -22.15
C THR A 128 -15.66 -30.68 -22.59
N GLY A 129 -15.88 -31.61 -21.66
CA GLY A 129 -15.70 -33.05 -21.89
C GLY A 129 -14.24 -33.51 -21.80
N SER A 130 -13.37 -32.69 -21.21
CA SER A 130 -11.94 -32.95 -21.06
C SER A 130 -11.59 -34.23 -20.28
N GLY A 131 -12.55 -34.83 -19.57
CA GLY A 131 -12.29 -35.91 -18.61
C GLY A 131 -11.61 -35.42 -17.34
N GLN A 132 -11.38 -34.11 -17.20
CA GLN A 132 -10.72 -33.49 -16.07
C GLN A 132 -11.69 -32.65 -15.24
N TYR A 133 -11.26 -32.16 -14.07
CA TYR A 133 -12.05 -31.24 -13.27
C TYR A 133 -12.02 -29.83 -13.86
N GLU A 134 -13.19 -29.28 -14.14
CA GLU A 134 -13.37 -27.89 -14.55
C GLU A 134 -14.21 -27.15 -13.52
N ARG A 135 -13.81 -25.92 -13.19
CA ARG A 135 -14.66 -25.04 -12.40
C ARG A 135 -15.71 -24.42 -13.31
N LEU A 136 -16.90 -25.00 -13.33
CA LEU A 136 -18.05 -24.41 -14.01
C LEU A 136 -18.61 -23.28 -13.14
N SER A 137 -18.98 -22.16 -13.77
CA SER A 137 -19.61 -21.04 -13.06
C SER A 137 -20.42 -20.16 -14.00
N GLY A 138 -21.48 -19.57 -13.46
CA GLY A 138 -22.39 -18.69 -14.20
C GLY A 138 -23.16 -17.77 -13.27
N ILE A 139 -23.72 -16.69 -13.82
CA ILE A 139 -24.73 -15.88 -13.15
C ILE A 139 -26.04 -16.19 -13.84
N SER A 140 -26.99 -16.77 -13.12
CA SER A 140 -28.28 -17.11 -13.69
C SER A 140 -29.36 -16.09 -13.35
N SER A 141 -30.18 -15.76 -14.35
CA SER A 141 -31.35 -14.89 -14.25
C SER A 141 -32.60 -15.76 -14.18
N VAL A 142 -32.85 -16.40 -13.04
CA VAL A 142 -33.89 -17.42 -12.94
C VAL A 142 -35.26 -16.80 -12.69
N ASN A 143 -36.20 -16.98 -13.60
CA ASN A 143 -37.57 -16.42 -13.49
C ASN A 143 -38.49 -17.28 -12.57
N SER A 144 -37.95 -17.84 -11.49
CA SER A 144 -38.70 -18.65 -10.53
C SER A 144 -38.24 -18.35 -9.11
N THR A 145 -39.18 -18.28 -8.17
CA THR A 145 -38.94 -18.16 -6.73
C THR A 145 -38.33 -19.44 -6.12
N ASN A 146 -38.59 -20.56 -6.77
CA ASN A 146 -38.04 -21.88 -6.45
C ASN A 146 -37.12 -22.32 -7.59
N ALA A 147 -35.89 -21.81 -7.53
CA ALA A 147 -34.83 -22.19 -8.46
C ALA A 147 -34.06 -23.40 -7.92
N TYR A 148 -33.39 -24.13 -8.80
CA TYR A 148 -32.64 -25.33 -8.45
C TYR A 148 -31.23 -25.15 -8.97
N VAL A 149 -30.22 -25.31 -8.14
CA VAL A 149 -28.87 -25.58 -8.65
C VAL A 149 -28.83 -27.06 -9.03
N GLN A 150 -28.40 -27.36 -10.25
CA GLN A 150 -28.41 -28.69 -10.81
C GLN A 150 -27.08 -28.99 -11.48
N ILE A 151 -26.57 -30.20 -11.23
CA ILE A 151 -25.58 -30.84 -12.08
C ILE A 151 -26.35 -31.89 -12.87
N ARG A 152 -26.37 -31.76 -14.20
CA ARG A 152 -27.28 -32.53 -15.05
C ARG A 152 -26.56 -33.10 -16.27
N ASP A 153 -26.88 -34.36 -16.58
CA ASP A 153 -26.33 -35.11 -17.70
C ASP A 153 -27.37 -35.21 -18.83
N PHE A 154 -27.02 -34.68 -20.01
CA PHE A 154 -27.89 -34.60 -21.18
C PHE A 154 -27.58 -35.68 -22.23
N ARG A 155 -26.62 -36.57 -21.98
CA ARG A 155 -26.34 -37.67 -22.92
C ARG A 155 -27.58 -38.54 -23.11
N ASP A 156 -27.59 -39.33 -24.17
CA ASP A 156 -28.66 -40.32 -24.43
C ASP A 156 -28.23 -41.74 -24.03
N SER A 157 -26.92 -41.98 -23.94
CA SER A 157 -26.28 -43.25 -23.55
C SER A 157 -24.80 -43.01 -23.21
N GLY A 158 -24.05 -44.07 -22.88
CA GLY A 158 -22.61 -43.98 -22.60
C GLY A 158 -22.30 -43.29 -21.27
N TRP A 159 -23.09 -43.60 -20.24
CA TRP A 159 -22.97 -43.03 -18.91
C TRP A 159 -21.67 -43.44 -18.24
N ASP A 160 -21.00 -42.46 -17.65
CA ASP A 160 -19.88 -42.65 -16.75
C ASP A 160 -20.05 -41.74 -15.53
N ASN A 161 -19.18 -41.94 -14.53
CA ASN A 161 -19.23 -41.17 -13.30
C ASN A 161 -18.94 -39.69 -13.55
N ILE A 162 -19.86 -38.83 -13.09
CA ILE A 162 -19.67 -37.39 -12.97
C ILE A 162 -19.28 -37.09 -11.52
N TYR A 163 -18.10 -36.51 -11.32
CA TYR A 163 -17.62 -36.16 -9.99
C TYR A 163 -17.84 -34.68 -9.71
N ILE A 164 -18.33 -34.36 -8.52
CA ILE A 164 -18.84 -33.04 -8.14
C ILE A 164 -18.20 -32.62 -6.82
N LYS A 165 -17.65 -31.41 -6.77
CA LYS A 165 -17.08 -30.80 -5.56
C LYS A 165 -17.47 -29.33 -5.43
N GLU A 166 -17.51 -28.87 -4.19
CA GLU A 166 -17.55 -27.45 -3.83
C GLU A 166 -18.69 -26.67 -4.53
N VAL A 167 -19.91 -27.20 -4.46
CA VAL A 167 -21.08 -26.53 -5.05
C VAL A 167 -21.47 -25.32 -4.20
N ILE A 168 -21.63 -24.17 -4.86
CA ILE A 168 -22.04 -22.91 -4.23
C ILE A 168 -23.10 -22.21 -5.06
N ALA A 169 -24.07 -21.60 -4.38
CA ALA A 169 -25.02 -20.65 -4.95
C ALA A 169 -25.13 -19.42 -4.05
N VAL A 170 -24.84 -18.23 -4.58
CA VAL A 170 -24.87 -16.96 -3.83
C VAL A 170 -25.84 -16.00 -4.50
N ASN A 171 -26.86 -15.55 -3.76
CA ASN A 171 -27.80 -14.54 -4.25
C ASN A 171 -27.14 -13.16 -4.28
N LEU A 172 -26.69 -12.74 -5.46
CA LEU A 172 -25.97 -11.49 -5.66
C LEU A 172 -26.87 -10.27 -5.46
N THR A 173 -28.11 -10.33 -5.93
CA THR A 173 -29.08 -9.22 -5.80
C THR A 173 -29.38 -8.92 -4.35
N MET A 174 -29.53 -9.94 -3.50
CA MET A 174 -29.75 -9.76 -2.06
C MET A 174 -28.54 -9.10 -1.37
N LEU A 175 -27.33 -9.40 -1.83
CA LEU A 175 -26.09 -8.96 -1.20
C LEU A 175 -25.60 -7.59 -1.67
N PHE A 176 -25.74 -7.32 -2.97
CA PHE A 176 -25.22 -6.12 -3.64
C PHE A 176 -26.32 -5.14 -4.04
N GLY A 177 -27.58 -5.54 -4.00
CA GLY A 177 -28.71 -4.76 -4.48
C GLY A 177 -28.95 -4.94 -5.98
N ALA A 178 -30.23 -4.84 -6.36
CA ALA A 178 -30.65 -4.92 -7.76
C ALA A 178 -29.93 -3.88 -8.63
N GLY A 179 -29.33 -4.32 -9.74
CA GLY A 179 -28.60 -3.46 -10.67
C GLY A 179 -27.16 -3.13 -10.25
N LYS A 180 -26.70 -3.65 -9.11
CA LYS A 180 -25.33 -3.46 -8.61
C LYS A 180 -24.59 -4.78 -8.42
N GLU A 181 -25.15 -5.88 -8.93
CA GLU A 181 -24.51 -7.19 -8.84
C GLU A 181 -23.16 -7.20 -9.56
N PRO A 182 -22.13 -7.87 -9.00
CA PRO A 182 -20.83 -7.98 -9.63
C PRO A 182 -20.87 -8.78 -10.93
N THR A 183 -19.84 -8.61 -11.76
CA THR A 183 -19.68 -9.40 -12.99
C THR A 183 -19.34 -10.87 -12.67
N LEU A 184 -19.54 -11.75 -13.66
CA LEU A 184 -19.16 -13.16 -13.53
C LEU A 184 -17.66 -13.32 -13.23
N GLU A 185 -16.81 -12.52 -13.89
CA GLU A 185 -15.37 -12.58 -13.70
C GLU A 185 -14.97 -12.17 -12.27
N TRP A 186 -15.61 -11.11 -11.74
CA TRP A 186 -15.42 -10.73 -10.35
C TRP A 186 -15.83 -11.85 -9.39
N CYS A 187 -16.95 -12.54 -9.65
CA CYS A 187 -17.39 -13.65 -8.80
C CYS A 187 -16.40 -14.81 -8.83
N LYS A 188 -15.84 -15.15 -10.00
CA LYS A 188 -14.82 -16.22 -10.12
C LYS A 188 -13.59 -15.92 -9.27
N GLU A 189 -13.16 -14.67 -9.23
CA GLU A 189 -11.96 -14.26 -8.48
C GLU A 189 -12.21 -14.15 -6.96
N ASN A 190 -13.42 -13.78 -6.55
CA ASN A 190 -13.70 -13.33 -5.18
C ASN A 190 -14.65 -14.20 -4.36
N ILE A 191 -15.38 -15.11 -5.00
CA ILE A 191 -16.28 -16.04 -4.32
C ILE A 191 -15.69 -17.45 -4.43
N ARG A 192 -15.17 -17.93 -3.30
CA ARG A 192 -14.72 -19.31 -3.11
C ARG A 192 -15.81 -20.12 -2.43
N TRP A 193 -15.66 -21.44 -2.40
CA TRP A 193 -16.59 -22.29 -1.69
C TRP A 193 -16.53 -22.05 -0.17
N PHE A 194 -17.70 -22.08 0.46
CA PHE A 194 -17.90 -22.08 1.89
C PHE A 194 -19.27 -22.69 2.21
N ASP A 195 -19.46 -23.16 3.44
CA ASP A 195 -20.74 -23.73 3.88
C ASP A 195 -21.51 -22.74 4.77
N GLY A 196 -22.83 -22.71 4.61
CA GLY A 196 -23.75 -21.85 5.36
C GLY A 196 -23.51 -20.35 5.18
N VAL A 197 -23.53 -19.60 6.29
CA VAL A 197 -23.26 -18.16 6.32
C VAL A 197 -21.87 -17.92 6.90
N LYS A 198 -21.07 -17.09 6.24
CA LYS A 198 -19.70 -16.76 6.66
C LYS A 198 -19.45 -15.27 6.50
N SER A 199 -18.66 -14.70 7.40
CA SER A 199 -18.20 -13.31 7.30
C SER A 199 -16.68 -13.21 7.09
N VAL A 200 -16.21 -12.04 6.66
CA VAL A 200 -14.78 -11.77 6.44
C VAL A 200 -13.97 -12.13 7.68
N GLY A 201 -12.96 -12.97 7.51
CA GLY A 201 -12.04 -13.43 8.55
C GLY A 201 -12.54 -14.62 9.37
N GLU A 202 -13.80 -15.03 9.24
CA GLU A 202 -14.39 -16.10 10.07
C GLU A 202 -13.70 -17.45 9.87
N GLN A 203 -13.38 -17.81 8.61
CA GLN A 203 -12.69 -19.06 8.29
C GLN A 203 -11.18 -19.00 8.57
N GLU A 204 -10.65 -17.81 8.79
CA GLU A 204 -9.24 -17.57 9.09
C GLU A 204 -8.99 -17.35 10.59
N GLY A 205 -9.93 -17.74 11.47
CA GLY A 205 -9.79 -17.56 12.92
C GLY A 205 -9.94 -16.11 13.36
N ASN A 206 -10.85 -15.38 12.73
CA ASN A 206 -11.09 -13.94 12.90
C ASN A 206 -9.89 -13.08 12.51
N LYS A 207 -9.22 -13.42 11.40
CA LYS A 207 -8.06 -12.68 10.89
C LYS A 207 -8.33 -12.05 9.55
N ILE A 208 -7.79 -10.86 9.32
CA ILE A 208 -7.60 -10.32 7.96
C ILE A 208 -6.18 -10.64 7.52
N LEU A 209 -6.04 -11.23 6.33
CA LEU A 209 -4.77 -11.68 5.79
C LEU A 209 -4.44 -10.89 4.52
N VAL A 210 -3.47 -9.99 4.64
CA VAL A 210 -2.97 -9.17 3.52
C VAL A 210 -1.54 -9.59 3.24
N LYS A 211 -1.23 -9.95 2.01
CA LYS A 211 0.11 -10.30 1.58
C LYS A 211 0.55 -9.38 0.45
N SER A 212 1.71 -8.75 0.59
CA SER A 212 2.39 -8.12 -0.54
C SER A 212 3.39 -9.09 -1.13
N VAL A 213 3.39 -9.22 -2.45
CA VAL A 213 4.30 -10.08 -3.20
C VAL A 213 5.00 -9.24 -4.25
N GLY A 214 6.29 -9.49 -4.45
CA GLY A 214 7.06 -8.92 -5.56
C GLY A 214 6.55 -9.38 -6.92
N LYS A 215 7.25 -8.98 -7.98
CA LYS A 215 6.90 -9.37 -9.35
C LYS A 215 7.16 -10.86 -9.57
N ASN A 216 8.27 -11.38 -9.03
CA ASN A 216 8.52 -12.82 -9.00
C ASN A 216 7.59 -13.51 -7.98
N LEU A 217 6.76 -14.44 -8.45
CA LEU A 217 5.78 -15.20 -7.68
C LEU A 217 6.33 -16.56 -7.18
N PHE A 218 7.54 -16.96 -7.58
CA PHE A 218 8.12 -18.27 -7.27
C PHE A 218 8.86 -18.28 -5.91
N ASP A 219 8.18 -18.73 -4.85
CA ASP A 219 8.79 -18.92 -3.53
C ASP A 219 9.55 -20.26 -3.47
N ILE A 220 10.85 -20.23 -3.76
CA ILE A 220 11.71 -21.43 -3.79
C ILE A 220 11.74 -22.19 -2.46
N ASN A 221 11.44 -21.54 -1.35
CA ASN A 221 11.50 -22.17 -0.02
C ASN A 221 10.19 -22.88 0.35
N LYS A 222 9.19 -22.90 -0.53
CA LYS A 222 7.88 -23.52 -0.28
C LYS A 222 7.49 -24.55 -1.34
N PRO A 223 8.26 -25.62 -1.52
CA PRO A 223 7.77 -26.75 -2.28
C PRO A 223 6.64 -27.42 -1.51
N ARG A 224 5.69 -27.99 -2.26
CA ARG A 224 4.74 -28.95 -1.71
C ARG A 224 5.45 -30.18 -1.16
N GLN A 225 6.51 -30.62 -1.86
CA GLN A 225 7.24 -31.84 -1.55
C GLN A 225 8.63 -31.76 -2.18
N PHE A 226 9.66 -32.02 -1.36
CA PHE A 226 10.98 -32.41 -1.85
C PHE A 226 11.05 -33.92 -2.07
N VAL A 227 11.83 -34.36 -3.05
CA VAL A 227 12.03 -35.77 -3.37
C VAL A 227 13.52 -36.09 -3.41
N ASN A 228 13.89 -37.31 -2.98
CA ASN A 228 15.21 -37.92 -3.21
C ASN A 228 16.44 -37.01 -2.98
N GLY A 229 16.51 -36.33 -1.82
CA GLY A 229 17.66 -35.48 -1.47
C GLY A 229 17.75 -34.17 -2.25
N ASP A 230 16.72 -33.80 -3.02
CA ASP A 230 16.57 -32.46 -3.58
C ASP A 230 16.54 -31.43 -2.45
N ILE A 231 17.27 -30.33 -2.64
CA ILE A 231 17.48 -29.31 -1.60
C ILE A 231 17.56 -27.93 -2.20
N VAL A 232 17.18 -26.93 -1.40
CA VAL A 232 17.42 -25.52 -1.71
C VAL A 232 18.70 -25.08 -0.99
N ILE A 233 19.64 -24.51 -1.76
CA ILE A 233 20.89 -23.92 -1.26
C ILE A 233 21.06 -22.58 -1.97
N ASP A 234 21.29 -21.51 -1.20
CA ASP A 234 21.61 -20.18 -1.74
C ASP A 234 20.64 -19.73 -2.86
N ASN A 235 19.33 -19.87 -2.60
CA ASN A 235 18.27 -19.49 -3.54
C ASN A 235 18.35 -20.22 -4.90
N SER A 236 18.96 -21.40 -4.89
CA SER A 236 19.09 -22.33 -6.01
C SER A 236 18.51 -23.68 -5.63
N LEU A 237 17.88 -24.36 -6.58
CA LEU A 237 17.30 -25.68 -6.36
C LEU A 237 18.24 -26.73 -6.92
N LYS A 238 18.82 -27.56 -6.05
CA LYS A 238 19.65 -28.69 -6.44
C LYS A 238 18.77 -29.92 -6.57
N ILE A 239 18.67 -30.46 -7.78
CA ILE A 239 17.80 -31.59 -8.12
C ILE A 239 18.63 -32.84 -8.40
N TYR A 240 18.51 -33.83 -7.54
CA TYR A 240 19.01 -35.19 -7.74
C TYR A 240 17.92 -36.13 -8.26
N THR A 241 16.64 -35.79 -8.06
CA THR A 241 15.51 -36.63 -8.44
C THR A 241 15.47 -36.91 -9.94
N GLN A 242 15.58 -38.19 -10.30
CA GLN A 242 15.39 -38.64 -11.66
C GLN A 242 13.92 -38.92 -11.97
N ARG A 243 13.44 -38.33 -13.06
CA ARG A 243 12.05 -38.44 -13.49
C ARG A 243 11.59 -39.87 -13.81
N THR A 244 12.49 -40.73 -14.29
CA THR A 244 12.21 -42.12 -14.69
C THR A 244 11.77 -42.99 -13.51
N TYR A 245 12.33 -42.75 -12.31
CA TYR A 245 12.07 -43.58 -11.13
C TYR A 245 11.12 -42.91 -10.14
N ASN A 246 11.14 -41.57 -10.07
CA ASN A 246 10.38 -40.81 -9.09
C ASN A 246 9.63 -39.64 -9.74
N LYS A 247 8.56 -39.22 -9.07
CA LYS A 247 7.92 -37.91 -9.31
C LYS A 247 8.85 -36.81 -8.77
N GLY A 248 9.00 -35.69 -9.49
CA GLY A 248 9.97 -34.63 -9.16
C GLY A 248 9.67 -33.83 -7.88
N THR A 249 10.42 -32.76 -7.64
CA THR A 249 10.10 -31.76 -6.61
C THR A 249 9.01 -30.83 -7.13
N TYR A 250 7.93 -30.62 -6.36
CA TYR A 250 6.74 -29.87 -6.80
C TYR A 250 6.56 -28.56 -6.04
N TYR A 251 6.14 -27.52 -6.76
CA TYR A 251 5.71 -26.23 -6.23
C TYR A 251 4.30 -25.91 -6.70
N ASP A 252 3.38 -25.67 -5.78
CA ASP A 252 1.98 -25.41 -6.11
C ASP A 252 1.66 -23.91 -6.02
N PHE A 253 0.90 -23.41 -6.98
CA PHE A 253 0.54 -22.00 -7.07
C PHE A 253 -0.97 -21.83 -7.26
N LYS A 254 -1.53 -20.83 -6.58
CA LYS A 254 -2.82 -20.24 -6.91
C LYS A 254 -2.59 -18.92 -7.64
N LEU A 255 -2.82 -18.92 -8.94
CA LEU A 255 -2.71 -17.78 -9.84
C LEU A 255 -4.11 -17.30 -10.27
N LYS A 256 -4.16 -16.17 -10.98
CA LYS A 256 -5.41 -15.71 -11.60
C LYS A 256 -5.87 -16.74 -12.64
N PRO A 257 -7.14 -17.15 -12.66
CA PRO A 257 -7.68 -18.05 -13.69
C PRO A 257 -7.54 -17.50 -15.12
N ASN A 258 -7.42 -18.37 -16.11
CA ASN A 258 -7.42 -18.04 -17.55
C ASN A 258 -6.47 -16.89 -17.94
N THR A 259 -5.37 -16.74 -17.21
CA THR A 259 -4.46 -15.60 -17.32
C THR A 259 -3.11 -16.08 -17.85
N LYS A 260 -2.47 -15.25 -18.67
CA LYS A 260 -1.14 -15.55 -19.23
C LYS A 260 -0.04 -15.27 -18.21
N TYR A 261 0.87 -16.22 -18.06
CA TYR A 261 2.06 -16.11 -17.22
C TYR A 261 3.31 -16.54 -17.98
N THR A 262 4.44 -15.97 -17.59
CA THR A 262 5.77 -16.36 -18.02
C THR A 262 6.51 -17.04 -16.88
N PHE A 263 7.09 -18.20 -17.14
CA PHE A 263 7.97 -18.93 -16.23
C PHE A 263 9.35 -19.05 -16.87
N LYS A 264 10.37 -18.52 -16.20
CA LYS A 264 11.76 -18.51 -16.63
C LYS A 264 12.66 -19.11 -15.56
N HIS A 265 13.67 -19.87 -15.96
CA HIS A 265 14.74 -20.30 -15.07
C HIS A 265 16.02 -20.57 -15.85
N GLU A 266 17.12 -20.65 -15.12
CA GLU A 266 18.42 -21.12 -15.59
C GLU A 266 18.74 -22.46 -14.93
N PHE A 267 19.64 -23.22 -15.54
CA PHE A 267 20.16 -24.43 -14.91
C PHE A 267 21.55 -24.83 -15.41
N THR A 268 22.23 -25.64 -14.62
CA THR A 268 23.42 -26.40 -15.02
C THR A 268 23.19 -27.90 -14.84
N VAL A 269 23.71 -28.69 -15.77
CA VAL A 269 23.65 -30.16 -15.74
C VAL A 269 24.99 -30.68 -15.24
N ASN A 270 24.98 -31.54 -14.22
CA ASN A 270 26.19 -32.00 -13.54
C ASN A 270 26.20 -33.51 -13.32
N GLY A 271 27.41 -34.06 -13.21
CA GLY A 271 27.61 -35.49 -13.00
C GLY A 271 26.98 -36.31 -14.13
N ASN A 272 26.23 -37.37 -13.77
CA ASN A 272 25.56 -38.23 -14.74
C ASN A 272 24.21 -37.71 -15.25
N ALA A 273 23.75 -36.53 -14.83
CA ALA A 273 22.52 -35.95 -15.36
C ALA A 273 22.71 -35.59 -16.85
N VAL A 274 21.64 -35.68 -17.64
CA VAL A 274 21.68 -35.42 -19.09
C VAL A 274 20.85 -34.20 -19.47
N THR A 275 19.63 -34.07 -18.95
CA THR A 275 18.76 -32.91 -19.24
C THR A 275 17.98 -32.45 -18.02
N ASN A 276 17.60 -31.18 -18.03
CA ASN A 276 16.57 -30.63 -17.16
C ASN A 276 15.19 -31.11 -17.61
N TYR A 277 14.36 -31.49 -16.64
CA TYR A 277 12.95 -31.83 -16.84
C TYR A 277 12.08 -30.93 -15.98
N THR A 278 11.33 -30.03 -16.63
CA THR A 278 10.40 -29.13 -15.94
C THR A 278 9.01 -29.28 -16.52
N THR A 279 8.00 -29.47 -15.68
CA THR A 279 6.61 -29.62 -16.12
C THR A 279 5.68 -28.72 -15.32
N ILE A 280 4.78 -28.03 -16.01
CA ILE A 280 3.68 -27.26 -15.43
C ILE A 280 2.40 -28.07 -15.60
N ARG A 281 1.66 -28.28 -14.51
CA ARG A 281 0.50 -29.17 -14.42
C ARG A 281 -0.68 -28.46 -13.76
N ASN A 282 -1.90 -28.90 -14.01
CA ASN A 282 -3.06 -28.50 -13.20
C ASN A 282 -3.12 -29.36 -11.93
N THR A 283 -3.27 -28.75 -10.75
CA THR A 283 -3.21 -29.49 -9.47
C THR A 283 -4.43 -30.36 -9.23
N VAL A 284 -5.56 -30.04 -9.86
CA VAL A 284 -6.83 -30.74 -9.57
C VAL A 284 -6.88 -32.10 -10.26
N ASP A 285 -6.20 -32.22 -11.38
CA ASP A 285 -6.37 -33.34 -12.31
C ASP A 285 -5.04 -33.96 -12.81
N ASP A 286 -3.89 -33.36 -12.45
CA ASP A 286 -2.52 -33.75 -12.84
C ASP A 286 -2.25 -33.68 -14.36
N SER A 287 -3.13 -33.04 -15.14
CA SER A 287 -2.95 -32.81 -16.57
C SER A 287 -1.78 -31.86 -16.85
N ILE A 288 -1.04 -32.14 -17.91
CA ILE A 288 0.15 -31.36 -18.28
C ILE A 288 -0.29 -30.13 -19.08
N ILE A 289 -0.03 -28.96 -18.53
CA ILE A 289 -0.21 -27.68 -19.22
C ILE A 289 0.97 -27.46 -20.17
N LYS A 290 2.18 -27.77 -19.69
CA LYS A 290 3.41 -27.54 -20.43
C LYS A 290 4.54 -28.43 -19.90
N ARG A 291 5.40 -28.94 -20.77
CA ARG A 291 6.56 -29.78 -20.41
C ARG A 291 7.77 -29.37 -21.22
N PHE A 292 8.94 -29.43 -20.56
CA PHE A 292 10.22 -29.12 -21.15
C PHE A 292 11.26 -30.14 -20.71
N GLU A 293 12.00 -30.65 -21.69
CA GLU A 293 13.12 -31.55 -21.50
C GLU A 293 14.27 -31.08 -22.39
N THR A 294 15.30 -30.49 -21.79
CA THR A 294 16.39 -29.85 -22.54
C THR A 294 17.67 -29.74 -21.72
N ASN A 295 18.81 -29.70 -22.40
CA ASN A 295 20.12 -29.36 -21.83
C ASN A 295 20.55 -27.91 -22.14
N ILE A 296 19.70 -27.10 -22.77
CA ILE A 296 19.98 -25.71 -23.13
C ILE A 296 19.44 -24.77 -22.05
N SER A 297 20.27 -23.83 -21.59
CA SER A 297 19.93 -22.81 -20.58
C SER A 297 20.30 -21.40 -21.11
N PRO A 298 19.57 -20.31 -20.79
CA PRO A 298 18.35 -20.23 -19.98
C PRO A 298 17.10 -20.74 -20.72
N GLN A 299 16.01 -20.91 -19.97
CA GLN A 299 14.72 -21.30 -20.51
C GLN A 299 13.61 -20.37 -20.06
N SER A 300 12.69 -20.04 -20.97
CA SER A 300 11.57 -19.13 -20.73
C SER A 300 10.33 -19.59 -21.48
N TYR A 301 9.20 -19.58 -20.78
CA TYR A 301 7.99 -20.25 -21.22
C TYR A 301 6.74 -19.47 -20.89
N THR A 302 5.83 -19.35 -21.86
CA THR A 302 4.51 -18.78 -21.63
C THR A 302 3.45 -19.87 -21.53
N PHE A 303 2.48 -19.68 -20.66
CA PHE A 303 1.32 -20.57 -20.51
C PHE A 303 0.09 -19.78 -20.04
N ILE A 304 -1.09 -20.37 -20.22
CA ILE A 304 -2.35 -19.84 -19.70
C ILE A 304 -2.76 -20.73 -18.52
N THR A 305 -3.11 -20.11 -17.40
CA THR A 305 -3.60 -20.84 -16.23
C THR A 305 -4.96 -21.48 -16.49
N PRO A 306 -5.26 -22.64 -15.88
CA PRO A 306 -6.58 -23.26 -15.97
C PRO A 306 -7.68 -22.34 -15.40
N SER A 307 -8.94 -22.69 -15.65
CA SER A 307 -10.12 -21.96 -15.14
C SER A 307 -10.22 -21.92 -13.62
N ASN A 308 -9.49 -22.81 -12.94
CA ASN A 308 -9.36 -22.83 -11.49
C ASN A 308 -8.15 -22.04 -10.98
N GLY A 309 -7.24 -21.58 -11.85
CA GLY A 309 -6.01 -20.87 -11.50
C GLY A 309 -4.99 -21.67 -10.69
N LEU A 310 -5.19 -22.96 -10.48
CA LEU A 310 -4.33 -23.83 -9.68
C LEU A 310 -3.34 -24.59 -10.57
N ILE A 311 -2.05 -24.41 -10.33
CA ILE A 311 -0.99 -25.13 -11.07
C ILE A 311 0.05 -25.73 -10.13
N SER A 312 0.78 -26.73 -10.62
CA SER A 312 2.00 -27.26 -10.01
C SER A 312 3.15 -27.17 -11.00
N ILE A 313 4.33 -26.71 -10.55
CA ILE A 313 5.58 -26.75 -11.30
C ILE A 313 6.46 -27.85 -10.71
N GLU A 314 6.75 -28.86 -11.52
CA GLU A 314 7.60 -30.00 -11.21
C GLU A 314 9.00 -29.78 -11.76
N PHE A 315 10.02 -30.02 -10.94
CA PHE A 315 11.42 -30.12 -11.36
C PHE A 315 11.95 -31.52 -11.13
N ALA A 316 12.61 -32.06 -12.15
CA ALA A 316 13.34 -33.32 -12.11
C ALA A 316 14.52 -33.27 -13.09
N ARG A 317 15.37 -34.30 -13.09
CA ARG A 317 16.36 -34.54 -14.14
C ARG A 317 16.04 -35.77 -14.97
N MET A 318 16.63 -35.85 -16.17
CA MET A 318 16.74 -37.08 -16.95
C MET A 318 18.20 -37.53 -17.04
N GLY A 319 18.41 -38.83 -17.30
CA GLY A 319 19.74 -39.45 -17.46
C GLY A 319 20.53 -39.61 -16.16
N GLY A 320 21.48 -40.57 -16.14
CA GLY A 320 22.09 -41.13 -14.92
C GLY A 320 21.13 -42.12 -14.27
N GLY A 321 21.57 -43.11 -13.49
CA GLY A 321 20.64 -44.01 -12.80
C GLY A 321 19.88 -43.30 -11.67
N ALA A 322 19.18 -44.08 -10.84
CA ALA A 322 18.60 -43.59 -9.58
C ALA A 322 19.66 -43.15 -8.54
N ASP A 323 20.94 -43.18 -8.92
CA ASP A 323 22.08 -42.79 -8.12
C ASP A 323 22.16 -41.26 -7.95
N LEU A 324 22.58 -40.78 -6.78
CA LEU A 324 22.80 -39.35 -6.49
C LEU A 324 24.07 -38.79 -7.18
N LEU A 325 24.59 -39.48 -8.20
CA LEU A 325 25.81 -39.12 -8.94
C LEU A 325 25.54 -38.16 -10.11
N GLY A 326 24.28 -37.87 -10.42
CA GLY A 326 23.88 -36.81 -11.36
C GLY A 326 22.92 -35.82 -10.71
N TRP A 327 23.08 -34.54 -10.99
CA TRP A 327 22.19 -33.50 -10.47
C TRP A 327 22.08 -32.27 -11.37
N LEU A 328 21.00 -31.52 -11.20
CA LEU A 328 20.85 -30.17 -11.74
C LEU A 328 21.06 -29.15 -10.63
N ILE A 329 21.55 -27.97 -11.00
CA ILE A 329 21.43 -26.77 -10.17
C ILE A 329 20.56 -25.81 -10.96
N ILE A 330 19.37 -25.51 -10.45
CA ILE A 330 18.39 -24.63 -11.08
C ILE A 330 18.43 -23.28 -10.37
N THR A 331 18.66 -22.21 -11.12
CA THR A 331 18.84 -20.85 -10.61
C THR A 331 17.93 -19.87 -11.33
N ASN A 332 17.89 -18.63 -10.85
CA ASN A 332 17.15 -17.52 -11.47
C ASN A 332 15.69 -17.87 -11.81
N ILE A 333 15.04 -18.62 -10.91
CA ILE A 333 13.68 -19.11 -11.09
C ILE A 333 12.69 -17.96 -10.90
N GLN A 334 11.96 -17.60 -11.95
CA GLN A 334 11.00 -16.50 -11.94
C GLN A 334 9.68 -16.91 -12.60
N LEU A 335 8.59 -16.73 -11.86
CA LEU A 335 7.22 -16.84 -12.36
C LEU A 335 6.57 -15.47 -12.26
N GLU A 336 6.08 -14.92 -13.38
CA GLU A 336 5.48 -13.58 -13.39
C GLU A 336 4.27 -13.49 -14.34
N GLU A 337 3.32 -12.61 -14.01
CA GLU A 337 2.14 -12.37 -14.84
C GLU A 337 2.52 -11.59 -16.11
N GLY A 338 2.12 -12.08 -17.28
CA GLY A 338 2.43 -11.47 -18.57
C GLY A 338 2.99 -12.46 -19.59
N GLU A 339 3.42 -11.95 -20.74
CA GLU A 339 3.93 -12.75 -21.86
C GLU A 339 5.44 -12.61 -22.07
N GLN A 340 6.05 -11.62 -21.41
CA GLN A 340 7.46 -11.29 -21.58
C GLN A 340 8.21 -11.56 -20.28
N ALA A 341 9.32 -12.27 -20.38
CA ALA A 341 10.21 -12.45 -19.23
C ALA A 341 10.98 -11.17 -18.97
N THR A 342 11.06 -10.76 -17.71
CA THR A 342 11.86 -9.62 -17.27
C THR A 342 13.20 -10.08 -16.67
N PRO A 343 14.15 -9.18 -16.40
CA PRO A 343 15.35 -9.52 -15.64
C PRO A 343 15.00 -10.16 -14.29
N TYR A 344 15.83 -11.12 -13.90
CA TYR A 344 15.62 -11.90 -12.68
C TYR A 344 15.64 -11.01 -11.44
N GLU A 345 14.66 -11.21 -10.56
CA GLU A 345 14.68 -10.74 -9.18
C GLU A 345 14.29 -11.87 -8.22
N VAL A 346 14.86 -11.84 -7.02
CA VAL A 346 14.54 -12.81 -5.97
C VAL A 346 13.08 -12.63 -5.53
N TYR A 347 12.41 -13.74 -5.21
CA TYR A 347 11.08 -13.71 -4.60
C TYR A 347 11.08 -12.87 -3.31
N LYS A 348 10.16 -11.92 -3.23
CA LYS A 348 9.94 -11.09 -2.04
C LYS A 348 8.49 -11.19 -1.64
N SER A 349 8.23 -11.36 -0.35
CA SER A 349 6.87 -11.18 0.17
C SER A 349 6.87 -10.67 1.60
N LYS A 350 5.79 -9.97 1.95
CA LYS A 350 5.48 -9.57 3.32
C LYS A 350 4.04 -9.94 3.61
N LYS A 351 3.81 -10.55 4.77
CA LYS A 351 2.47 -10.88 5.25
C LYS A 351 2.12 -9.97 6.41
N LEU A 352 0.90 -9.46 6.39
CA LEU A 352 0.24 -8.73 7.46
C LEU A 352 -0.97 -9.56 7.89
N GLU A 353 -0.98 -9.95 9.17
CA GLU A 353 -2.13 -10.59 9.80
C GLU A 353 -2.73 -9.62 10.82
N MET A 354 -4.01 -9.31 10.68
CA MET A 354 -4.74 -8.46 11.62
C MET A 354 -5.75 -9.31 12.37
N GLN A 355 -5.50 -9.54 13.67
CA GLN A 355 -6.42 -10.27 14.53
C GLN A 355 -7.63 -9.38 14.87
N LEU A 356 -8.82 -9.97 14.79
CA LEU A 356 -10.08 -9.36 15.18
C LEU A 356 -10.67 -10.11 16.39
N SER A 357 -11.43 -9.39 17.21
CA SER A 357 -12.25 -9.99 18.27
C SER A 357 -13.39 -10.84 17.70
N GLU A 358 -13.92 -10.45 16.54
CA GLU A 358 -14.97 -11.15 15.81
C GLU A 358 -14.86 -10.83 14.30
N PRO A 359 -15.40 -11.66 13.38
CA PRO A 359 -15.35 -11.43 11.94
C PRO A 359 -15.93 -10.09 11.52
N LEU A 360 -15.45 -9.46 10.43
CA LEU A 360 -16.07 -8.25 9.90
C LEU A 360 -17.31 -8.61 9.08
N ARG A 361 -18.48 -8.30 9.62
CA ARG A 361 -19.77 -8.59 9.00
C ARG A 361 -20.14 -7.50 8.01
N GLY A 362 -20.96 -7.83 7.04
CA GLY A 362 -21.43 -6.80 6.12
C GLY A 362 -22.54 -7.24 5.20
N ARG A 363 -23.36 -6.26 4.85
CA ARG A 363 -24.51 -6.34 3.96
C ARG A 363 -24.52 -5.09 3.08
N TYR A 364 -25.37 -5.09 2.06
CA TYR A 364 -25.44 -4.04 1.05
C TYR A 364 -25.28 -2.59 1.56
N PHE A 365 -26.09 -2.17 2.55
CA PHE A 365 -26.07 -0.78 3.06
C PHE A 365 -25.29 -0.58 4.37
N ALA A 366 -24.82 -1.65 5.00
CA ALA A 366 -24.18 -1.58 6.30
C ALA A 366 -23.08 -2.62 6.42
N GLN A 367 -21.86 -2.18 6.66
CA GLN A 367 -20.69 -3.04 6.80
C GLN A 367 -19.94 -2.62 8.05
N ASP A 368 -19.48 -3.60 8.82
CA ASP A 368 -18.43 -3.35 9.78
C ASP A 368 -17.22 -2.79 9.02
N GLU A 369 -16.54 -1.82 9.62
CA GLU A 369 -15.38 -1.19 8.98
C GLU A 369 -14.23 -1.01 9.95
N ILE A 370 -13.03 -1.04 9.42
CA ILE A 370 -11.82 -0.65 10.12
C ILE A 370 -11.27 0.56 9.37
N ILE A 371 -11.15 1.70 10.06
CA ILE A 371 -10.54 2.91 9.52
C ILE A 371 -9.38 3.28 10.43
N TYR A 372 -8.16 3.19 9.89
CA TYR A 372 -6.92 3.47 10.64
C TYR A 372 -6.81 2.77 12.01
N GLY A 373 -7.25 1.51 12.09
CA GLY A 373 -7.23 0.71 13.32
C GLY A 373 -8.45 0.91 14.23
N LYS A 374 -9.32 1.87 13.95
CA LYS A 374 -10.62 1.99 14.63
C LYS A 374 -11.62 1.03 13.98
N VAL A 375 -12.11 0.07 14.76
CA VAL A 375 -13.14 -0.89 14.35
C VAL A 375 -14.52 -0.33 14.70
N THR A 376 -15.37 -0.14 13.70
CA THR A 376 -16.77 0.26 13.86
C THR A 376 -17.66 -0.89 13.45
N ARG A 377 -18.38 -1.47 14.42
CA ARG A 377 -19.36 -2.54 14.19
C ARG A 377 -20.72 -1.93 13.89
N LYS A 378 -21.25 -2.24 12.73
CA LYS A 378 -22.59 -1.82 12.29
C LYS A 378 -23.55 -3.01 12.27
N ILE A 379 -23.06 -4.24 12.35
CA ILE A 379 -23.86 -5.46 12.23
C ILE A 379 -23.82 -6.30 13.51
N GLY A 380 -24.98 -6.43 14.15
CA GLY A 380 -25.23 -7.32 15.27
C GLY A 380 -25.47 -8.76 14.81
N LYS A 381 -25.26 -9.69 15.74
CA LYS A 381 -25.54 -11.13 15.59
C LYS A 381 -26.33 -11.61 16.80
N ILE A 382 -27.32 -12.47 16.56
CA ILE A 382 -28.02 -13.22 17.61
C ILE A 382 -28.24 -14.65 17.14
N ILE A 383 -28.18 -15.61 18.06
CA ILE A 383 -28.53 -17.01 17.81
C ILE A 383 -29.84 -17.27 18.53
N LEU A 384 -30.84 -17.76 17.79
CA LEU A 384 -32.16 -18.11 18.28
C LEU A 384 -32.22 -19.61 18.49
N ASN A 385 -32.56 -20.05 19.70
CA ASN A 385 -32.58 -21.46 20.06
C ASN A 385 -33.88 -21.90 20.77
N GLY A 386 -34.90 -21.03 20.80
CA GLY A 386 -36.20 -21.31 21.41
C GLY A 386 -36.28 -20.96 22.90
N SER A 387 -35.16 -20.58 23.53
CA SER A 387 -35.16 -20.05 24.90
C SER A 387 -35.75 -18.64 25.01
N GLU A 388 -35.84 -17.94 23.89
CA GLU A 388 -36.32 -16.56 23.84
C GLU A 388 -37.84 -16.48 24.11
N ALA A 389 -38.31 -15.29 24.48
CA ALA A 389 -39.74 -15.01 24.57
C ALA A 389 -40.33 -14.83 23.17
N TRP A 390 -41.32 -15.65 22.83
CA TRP A 390 -42.02 -15.64 21.54
C TRP A 390 -43.52 -15.52 21.74
N ALA A 391 -44.16 -14.72 20.89
CA ALA A 391 -45.61 -14.59 20.84
C ALA A 391 -46.14 -15.04 19.47
N PHE A 392 -47.35 -15.59 19.46
CA PHE A 392 -48.10 -15.76 18.22
C PHE A 392 -48.41 -14.40 17.62
N ASN A 393 -48.20 -14.24 16.31
CA ASN A 393 -48.41 -12.97 15.62
C ASN A 393 -49.54 -13.09 14.58
N ALA A 394 -49.44 -14.04 13.65
CA ALA A 394 -50.42 -14.23 12.59
C ALA A 394 -50.40 -15.68 12.09
N SER A 395 -51.49 -16.11 11.44
CA SER A 395 -51.55 -17.38 10.71
C SER A 395 -52.08 -17.14 9.31
N ASN A 396 -51.38 -17.69 8.32
CA ASN A 396 -51.80 -17.73 6.91
C ASN A 396 -52.23 -19.16 6.55
N THR A 397 -52.35 -19.47 5.26
CA THR A 397 -52.73 -20.81 4.80
C THR A 397 -51.62 -21.82 5.10
N ASP A 398 -50.42 -21.58 4.58
CA ASP A 398 -49.29 -22.52 4.67
C ASP A 398 -48.26 -22.14 5.75
N THR A 399 -48.28 -20.89 6.19
CA THR A 399 -47.30 -20.35 7.16
C THR A 399 -47.93 -19.83 8.45
N VAL A 400 -47.12 -19.78 9.50
CA VAL A 400 -47.46 -19.16 10.80
C VAL A 400 -46.33 -18.24 11.24
N SER A 401 -46.71 -17.07 11.77
CA SER A 401 -45.79 -16.01 12.18
C SER A 401 -45.67 -15.93 13.71
N PHE A 402 -44.43 -15.86 14.17
CA PHE A 402 -44.08 -15.64 15.58
C PHE A 402 -43.24 -14.37 15.73
N ALA A 403 -43.47 -13.63 16.80
CA ALA A 403 -42.81 -12.36 17.07
C ALA A 403 -42.02 -12.36 18.38
N THR A 404 -40.94 -11.60 18.42
CA THR A 404 -40.12 -11.37 19.61
C THR A 404 -39.50 -9.97 19.61
N VAL A 405 -39.41 -9.35 20.80
CA VAL A 405 -38.82 -8.02 20.98
C VAL A 405 -37.33 -8.04 21.34
N ILE A 406 -36.68 -9.21 21.31
CA ILE A 406 -35.32 -9.42 21.86
C ILE A 406 -34.24 -8.50 21.27
N ILE A 407 -34.42 -8.06 20.01
CA ILE A 407 -33.51 -7.12 19.33
C ILE A 407 -34.14 -5.74 19.08
N ARG A 408 -35.35 -5.46 19.58
CA ARG A 408 -36.11 -4.24 19.25
C ARG A 408 -35.33 -2.95 19.54
N GLU A 409 -34.66 -2.89 20.68
CA GLU A 409 -33.87 -1.71 21.07
C GLU A 409 -32.46 -1.67 20.45
N LYS A 410 -31.99 -2.81 19.91
CA LYS A 410 -30.64 -2.96 19.35
C LYS A 410 -30.61 -2.79 17.84
N ALA A 411 -31.68 -3.22 17.15
CA ALA A 411 -31.75 -3.25 15.70
C ALA A 411 -32.20 -1.91 15.13
N LYS A 412 -31.60 -1.51 14.02
CA LYS A 412 -32.09 -0.40 13.22
C LYS A 412 -33.34 -0.85 12.48
N ILE A 413 -34.43 -0.13 12.69
CA ILE A 413 -35.74 -0.43 12.11
C ILE A 413 -35.98 0.51 10.92
N ASN A 414 -36.22 -0.02 9.72
CA ASN A 414 -36.72 0.76 8.59
C ASN A 414 -37.91 0.07 7.95
N GLN A 415 -39.05 0.76 7.90
CA GLN A 415 -40.33 0.14 7.52
C GLN A 415 -40.51 -0.14 6.03
N ARG A 416 -39.65 0.35 5.11
CA ARG A 416 -39.94 0.24 3.66
C ARG A 416 -38.78 0.02 2.69
N ASN A 417 -37.50 0.09 3.08
CA ASN A 417 -36.39 -0.01 2.10
C ASN A 417 -35.15 -0.72 2.65
N GLY A 418 -35.00 -2.02 2.36
CA GLY A 418 -33.68 -2.63 2.14
C GLY A 418 -32.83 -3.05 3.35
N THR A 419 -33.33 -2.98 4.60
CA THR A 419 -32.57 -3.38 5.81
C THR A 419 -32.92 -4.78 6.38
N ASN A 420 -33.22 -5.77 5.54
CA ASN A 420 -33.54 -7.15 5.98
C ASN A 420 -32.41 -7.85 6.74
N PRO A 421 -32.69 -8.59 7.81
CA PRO A 421 -31.68 -9.45 8.41
C PRO A 421 -31.23 -10.56 7.46
N ILE A 422 -30.01 -11.07 7.67
CA ILE A 422 -29.54 -12.33 7.07
C ILE A 422 -29.79 -13.45 8.06
N ALA A 423 -30.49 -14.50 7.63
CA ALA A 423 -30.71 -15.73 8.39
C ALA A 423 -30.04 -16.94 7.74
N ASP A 424 -29.48 -17.83 8.55
CA ASP A 424 -28.82 -19.06 8.09
C ASP A 424 -29.82 -20.15 7.67
N THR A 425 -30.78 -20.50 8.52
CA THR A 425 -31.72 -21.62 8.33
C THR A 425 -33.04 -21.21 7.66
N ILE A 426 -33.37 -19.92 7.70
CA ILE A 426 -34.63 -19.35 7.18
C ILE A 426 -34.30 -18.37 6.04
N PRO A 427 -35.17 -18.23 5.02
CA PRO A 427 -34.97 -17.23 3.98
C PRO A 427 -34.99 -15.81 4.54
N SER A 428 -34.24 -14.91 3.93
CA SER A 428 -34.35 -13.48 4.22
C SER A 428 -35.41 -12.88 3.30
N SER A 429 -36.38 -12.13 3.82
CA SER A 429 -37.42 -11.48 2.99
C SER A 429 -37.27 -9.96 3.02
N THR A 430 -37.59 -9.31 1.90
CA THR A 430 -37.61 -7.83 1.77
C THR A 430 -38.97 -7.21 2.01
N ILE A 431 -40.01 -8.03 2.18
CA ILE A 431 -41.41 -7.61 2.30
C ILE A 431 -41.94 -8.19 3.61
N GLY A 432 -42.92 -7.52 4.22
CA GLY A 432 -43.56 -7.99 5.44
C GLY A 432 -43.99 -9.46 5.29
N VAL A 433 -43.28 -10.36 5.97
CA VAL A 433 -43.42 -11.81 5.78
C VAL A 433 -44.78 -12.36 6.23
N TYR A 434 -45.53 -11.58 7.02
CA TYR A 434 -46.81 -12.01 7.58
C TYR A 434 -48.00 -11.84 6.64
N THR A 435 -47.88 -11.12 5.50
CA THR A 435 -48.98 -10.96 4.52
C THR A 435 -48.91 -11.92 3.34
N ASP A 436 -47.74 -12.47 3.02
CA ASP A 436 -47.48 -13.06 1.70
C ASP A 436 -47.38 -14.61 1.71
N ASP A 437 -47.78 -15.28 2.78
CA ASP A 437 -47.69 -16.75 2.96
C ASP A 437 -46.32 -17.37 2.59
N ILE A 438 -45.25 -16.61 2.84
CA ILE A 438 -43.86 -16.98 2.55
C ILE A 438 -43.03 -17.11 3.83
N GLU A 439 -42.10 -18.07 3.87
CA GLU A 439 -41.13 -18.11 4.96
C GLU A 439 -40.19 -16.91 4.92
N GLY A 440 -39.90 -16.34 6.07
CA GLY A 440 -38.83 -15.37 6.18
C GLY A 440 -38.71 -14.74 7.54
N VAL A 441 -37.65 -13.97 7.70
CA VAL A 441 -37.42 -13.11 8.87
C VAL A 441 -37.58 -11.64 8.48
N PHE A 442 -38.22 -10.86 9.35
CA PHE A 442 -38.46 -9.43 9.20
C PHE A 442 -38.28 -8.70 10.53
N ILE A 443 -37.86 -7.44 10.46
CA ILE A 443 -37.65 -6.57 11.63
C ILE A 443 -38.49 -5.32 11.44
N ASP A 444 -39.36 -5.01 12.40
CA ASP A 444 -40.20 -3.82 12.39
C ASP A 444 -40.30 -3.14 13.76
N SER A 445 -40.93 -1.96 13.78
CA SER A 445 -41.04 -1.10 14.96
C SER A 445 -42.08 -1.59 15.98
N ALA A 446 -43.02 -2.44 15.58
CA ALA A 446 -44.13 -2.90 16.41
C ALA A 446 -43.77 -4.18 17.16
N ALA A 447 -43.35 -5.22 16.44
CA ALA A 447 -43.05 -6.56 16.93
C ALA A 447 -41.56 -6.76 17.31
N GLY A 448 -40.66 -5.87 16.84
CA GLY A 448 -39.21 -6.05 16.97
C GLY A 448 -38.68 -6.97 15.87
N MET A 449 -38.86 -8.28 16.00
CA MET A 449 -38.52 -9.28 14.99
C MET A 449 -39.65 -10.30 14.83
N SER A 450 -40.02 -10.58 13.59
CA SER A 450 -41.03 -11.57 13.23
C SER A 450 -40.42 -12.63 12.31
N ILE A 451 -40.72 -13.89 12.60
CA ILE A 451 -40.34 -15.04 11.76
C ILE A 451 -41.62 -15.70 11.28
N ASN A 452 -41.78 -15.78 9.96
CA ASN A 452 -42.82 -16.58 9.33
C ASN A 452 -42.20 -17.92 8.88
N ILE A 453 -42.82 -19.03 9.26
CA ILE A 453 -42.33 -20.38 9.01
C ILE A 453 -43.44 -21.27 8.45
N LEU A 454 -43.10 -22.23 7.59
CA LEU A 454 -44.06 -23.19 7.06
C LEU A 454 -44.61 -24.05 8.19
N LYS A 455 -45.94 -24.22 8.24
CA LYS A 455 -46.61 -25.11 9.19
C LYS A 455 -46.11 -26.55 9.06
N SER A 456 -45.74 -26.98 7.86
CA SER A 456 -45.18 -28.31 7.59
C SER A 456 -43.83 -28.58 8.25
N LYS A 457 -43.13 -27.54 8.74
CA LYS A 457 -41.89 -27.70 9.51
C LYS A 457 -42.13 -27.84 11.02
N LEU A 458 -43.34 -27.57 11.49
CA LEU A 458 -43.68 -27.57 12.90
C LEU A 458 -44.48 -28.82 13.24
N ALA A 459 -44.21 -29.41 14.41
CA ALA A 459 -45.06 -30.47 14.94
C ALA A 459 -46.47 -29.94 15.28
N THR A 460 -46.53 -28.74 15.85
CA THR A 460 -47.76 -27.97 16.12
C THR A 460 -47.55 -26.54 15.64
N PRO A 461 -48.51 -25.92 14.93
CA PRO A 461 -48.37 -24.55 14.41
C PRO A 461 -48.61 -23.48 15.50
N ASP A 462 -47.93 -23.62 16.64
CA ASP A 462 -48.02 -22.75 17.81
C ASP A 462 -46.63 -22.40 18.37
N VAL A 463 -46.58 -21.58 19.41
CA VAL A 463 -45.31 -21.11 20.01
C VAL A 463 -44.48 -22.28 20.54
N THR A 464 -45.12 -23.32 21.08
CA THR A 464 -44.44 -24.51 21.60
C THR A 464 -43.75 -25.28 20.48
N GLY A 465 -44.47 -25.55 19.39
CA GLY A 465 -43.91 -26.22 18.21
C GLY A 465 -42.80 -25.41 17.55
N PHE A 466 -42.93 -24.08 17.49
CA PHE A 466 -41.88 -23.21 16.98
C PHE A 466 -40.62 -23.19 17.85
N LYS A 467 -40.77 -23.12 19.18
CA LYS A 467 -39.62 -23.21 20.10
C LYS A 467 -38.90 -24.55 19.98
N ALA A 468 -39.63 -25.65 19.88
CA ALA A 468 -39.05 -26.97 19.65
C ALA A 468 -38.30 -27.03 18.30
N TRP A 469 -38.86 -26.41 17.26
CA TRP A 469 -38.18 -26.30 15.97
C TRP A 469 -36.87 -25.52 16.06
N LEU A 470 -36.84 -24.38 16.76
CA LEU A 470 -35.62 -23.58 16.97
C LEU A 470 -34.57 -24.32 17.82
N GLN A 471 -34.98 -25.15 18.78
CA GLN A 471 -34.06 -26.00 19.54
C GLN A 471 -33.37 -27.03 18.64
N ALA A 472 -34.12 -27.64 17.72
CA ALA A 472 -33.59 -28.59 16.75
C ALA A 472 -32.83 -27.90 15.59
N ASN A 473 -33.15 -26.64 15.30
CA ASN A 473 -32.60 -25.85 14.20
C ASN A 473 -32.19 -24.46 14.69
N PRO A 474 -31.13 -24.35 15.53
CA PRO A 474 -30.66 -23.05 16.00
C PRO A 474 -30.39 -22.11 14.82
N THR A 475 -30.94 -20.90 14.90
CA THR A 475 -31.01 -19.97 13.77
C THR A 475 -30.22 -18.70 14.09
N THR A 476 -29.18 -18.42 13.32
CA THR A 476 -28.38 -17.21 13.43
C THR A 476 -28.98 -16.08 12.61
N ILE A 477 -29.20 -14.93 13.24
CA ILE A 477 -29.68 -13.70 12.61
C ILE A 477 -28.61 -12.62 12.68
N TYR A 478 -28.29 -12.02 11.52
CA TYR A 478 -27.46 -10.83 11.39
C TYR A 478 -28.32 -9.61 11.08
N TYR A 479 -28.21 -8.54 11.86
CA TYR A 479 -29.06 -7.35 11.75
C TYR A 479 -28.24 -6.06 11.87
N GLU A 480 -28.71 -4.97 11.28
CA GLU A 480 -28.05 -3.66 11.42
C GLU A 480 -28.31 -3.10 12.81
N LEU A 481 -27.28 -2.59 13.48
CA LEU A 481 -27.38 -1.99 14.80
C LEU A 481 -27.98 -0.58 14.70
N LYS A 482 -28.89 -0.24 15.63
CA LYS A 482 -29.42 1.11 15.82
C LYS A 482 -28.31 2.09 16.18
N THR A 483 -27.39 1.66 17.04
CA THR A 483 -26.20 2.41 17.45
C THR A 483 -24.97 1.53 17.19
N PRO A 484 -24.08 1.91 16.26
CA PRO A 484 -22.83 1.21 16.04
C PRO A 484 -21.98 1.14 17.31
N THR A 485 -21.19 0.08 17.46
CA THR A 485 -20.21 -0.01 18.56
C THR A 485 -18.81 0.19 18.02
N GLU A 486 -17.98 0.90 18.78
CA GLU A 486 -16.62 1.22 18.36
C GLU A 486 -15.61 0.57 19.31
N ALA A 487 -14.52 0.06 18.75
CA ALA A 487 -13.40 -0.49 19.49
C ALA A 487 -12.10 -0.16 18.74
N GLN A 488 -10.98 -0.19 19.46
CA GLN A 488 -9.66 -0.11 18.83
C GLN A 488 -9.12 -1.53 18.61
N THR A 489 -8.51 -1.78 17.44
CA THR A 489 -7.69 -2.98 17.26
C THR A 489 -6.24 -2.68 17.66
N ALA A 490 -5.58 -3.64 18.30
CA ALA A 490 -4.17 -3.55 18.69
C ALA A 490 -3.20 -3.58 17.49
N PHE A 491 -3.71 -3.81 16.27
CA PHE A 491 -2.89 -4.07 15.10
C PHE A 491 -3.08 -2.99 14.04
N TYR A 492 -2.11 -2.09 13.99
CA TYR A 492 -1.91 -1.18 12.87
C TYR A 492 -0.46 -1.30 12.41
N ASN A 493 -0.24 -1.94 11.26
CA ASN A 493 1.10 -2.12 10.71
C ASN A 493 1.13 -1.71 9.24
N ALA A 494 2.15 -0.93 8.89
CA ALA A 494 2.51 -0.72 7.50
C ALA A 494 3.01 -2.05 6.90
N ILE A 495 2.62 -2.33 5.66
CA ILE A 495 3.12 -3.44 4.87
C ILE A 495 4.15 -2.93 3.87
N ASP A 496 5.21 -3.70 3.64
CA ASP A 496 6.09 -3.45 2.50
C ASP A 496 5.31 -3.71 1.22
N VAL A 497 5.44 -2.81 0.25
CA VAL A 497 4.89 -3.00 -1.11
C VAL A 497 6.01 -2.92 -2.12
N TYR A 498 6.00 -3.83 -3.08
CA TYR A 498 7.11 -3.99 -4.02
C TYR A 498 6.76 -3.39 -5.38
N LYS A 499 7.77 -2.84 -6.06
CA LYS A 499 7.67 -2.37 -7.44
C LYS A 499 7.16 -3.49 -8.35
N ASN A 500 6.16 -3.18 -9.17
CA ASN A 500 5.48 -4.14 -10.06
C ASN A 500 4.93 -5.38 -9.33
N GLY A 501 4.76 -5.30 -8.02
CA GLY A 501 4.25 -6.36 -7.18
C GLY A 501 2.73 -6.41 -7.18
N SER A 502 2.19 -7.15 -6.22
CA SER A 502 0.75 -7.27 -6.00
C SER A 502 0.41 -7.30 -4.52
N ILE A 503 -0.74 -6.75 -4.18
CA ILE A 503 -1.44 -7.05 -2.92
C ILE A 503 -2.36 -8.24 -3.17
N VAL A 504 -2.27 -9.22 -2.29
CA VAL A 504 -3.07 -10.44 -2.29
C VAL A 504 -3.85 -10.51 -0.99
N LEU A 505 -5.16 -10.65 -1.10
CA LEU A 505 -6.05 -10.93 0.02
C LEU A 505 -6.22 -12.44 0.14
N GLU A 506 -5.78 -13.00 1.26
CA GLU A 506 -5.77 -14.45 1.49
C GLU A 506 -7.00 -14.96 2.27
N ASN A 507 -7.96 -14.08 2.56
CA ASN A 507 -9.24 -14.45 3.17
C ASN A 507 -10.13 -15.25 2.20
N ASN A 508 -10.94 -16.18 2.71
CA ASN A 508 -11.89 -16.91 1.89
C ASN A 508 -13.04 -16.02 1.40
N ILE A 509 -13.49 -15.11 2.26
CA ILE A 509 -14.36 -13.99 1.89
C ILE A 509 -13.51 -12.74 1.79
N ILE A 510 -13.37 -12.23 0.56
CA ILE A 510 -12.54 -11.09 0.24
C ILE A 510 -13.18 -9.80 0.82
N PRO A 511 -12.48 -9.07 1.72
CA PRO A 511 -12.91 -7.74 2.16
C PRO A 511 -12.73 -6.69 1.08
N ASP A 512 -13.40 -5.56 1.24
CA ASP A 512 -13.04 -4.35 0.50
C ASP A 512 -11.95 -3.63 1.30
N ILE A 513 -10.81 -3.33 0.68
CA ILE A 513 -9.71 -2.63 1.34
C ILE A 513 -9.28 -1.37 0.58
N SER A 514 -8.75 -0.41 1.31
CA SER A 514 -7.99 0.72 0.81
C SER A 514 -6.56 0.59 1.30
N VAL A 515 -5.60 0.70 0.38
CA VAL A 515 -4.17 0.70 0.67
C VAL A 515 -3.59 2.05 0.28
N ASN A 516 -3.05 2.77 1.25
CA ASN A 516 -2.43 4.08 1.07
C ASN A 516 -0.92 3.87 0.98
N ILE A 517 -0.35 4.08 -0.20
CA ILE A 517 1.09 3.96 -0.42
C ILE A 517 1.77 5.25 0.04
N LEU A 518 2.74 5.12 0.93
CA LEU A 518 3.57 6.22 1.42
C LEU A 518 4.71 6.43 0.43
N ASN A 519 4.66 7.51 -0.34
CA ASN A 519 5.66 7.84 -1.35
C ASN A 519 6.90 8.52 -0.73
N ILE A 520 7.56 7.83 0.21
CA ILE A 520 8.67 8.35 1.02
C ILE A 520 9.88 8.72 0.13
N ALA A 521 10.13 7.95 -0.93
CA ALA A 521 11.26 8.17 -1.84
C ALA A 521 11.16 9.52 -2.58
N GLN A 522 9.96 9.89 -3.04
CA GLN A 522 9.77 11.16 -3.75
C GLN A 522 10.01 12.37 -2.84
N ARG A 523 9.62 12.27 -1.55
CA ARG A 523 9.93 13.30 -0.55
C ARG A 523 11.42 13.40 -0.26
N LEU A 524 12.13 12.28 -0.20
CA LEU A 524 13.57 12.27 0.02
C LEU A 524 14.28 12.98 -1.13
N SER A 525 13.94 12.67 -2.37
CA SER A 525 14.51 13.34 -3.55
C SER A 525 14.20 14.84 -3.60
N SER A 526 12.98 15.26 -3.24
CA SER A 526 12.66 16.69 -3.11
C SER A 526 13.45 17.38 -1.99
N ALA A 527 13.66 16.69 -0.86
CA ALA A 527 14.47 17.22 0.24
C ALA A 527 15.95 17.34 -0.14
N GLU A 528 16.50 16.35 -0.84
CA GLU A 528 17.87 16.37 -1.39
C GLU A 528 18.06 17.56 -2.32
N SER A 529 17.14 17.77 -3.27
CA SER A 529 17.18 18.92 -4.18
C SER A 529 17.10 20.27 -3.46
N ASN A 530 16.27 20.38 -2.42
CA ASN A 530 16.20 21.61 -1.62
C ASN A 530 17.51 21.84 -0.84
N ILE A 531 18.13 20.79 -0.32
CA ILE A 531 19.42 20.88 0.38
C ILE A 531 20.51 21.34 -0.60
N GLU A 532 20.56 20.78 -1.81
CA GLU A 532 21.49 21.24 -2.86
C GLU A 532 21.30 22.72 -3.20
N SER A 533 20.04 23.20 -3.31
CA SER A 533 19.79 24.62 -3.54
C SER A 533 20.25 25.51 -2.39
N LEU A 534 20.06 25.08 -1.14
CA LEU A 534 20.51 25.82 0.04
C LEU A 534 22.04 25.88 0.14
N ASP A 535 22.72 24.82 -0.28
CA ASP A 535 24.18 24.78 -0.32
C ASP A 535 24.73 25.79 -1.34
N ILE A 536 24.11 25.87 -2.53
CA ILE A 536 24.43 26.88 -3.54
C ILE A 536 24.25 28.30 -3.00
N ASP A 537 23.12 28.57 -2.34
CA ASP A 537 22.85 29.88 -1.74
C ASP A 537 23.88 30.23 -0.65
N LEU A 538 24.27 29.26 0.17
CA LEU A 538 25.29 29.43 1.20
C LEU A 538 26.67 29.76 0.59
N TYR A 539 27.07 29.06 -0.47
CA TYR A 539 28.29 29.38 -1.22
C TYR A 539 28.25 30.80 -1.82
N GLY A 540 27.09 31.19 -2.36
CA GLY A 540 26.88 32.55 -2.87
C GLY A 540 27.05 33.63 -1.78
N LEU A 541 26.46 33.41 -0.61
CA LEU A 541 26.60 34.32 0.54
C LEU A 541 28.04 34.38 1.05
N GLN A 542 28.76 33.25 1.11
CA GLN A 542 30.18 33.23 1.49
C GLN A 542 31.05 34.05 0.52
N GLY A 543 30.75 33.96 -0.78
CA GLY A 543 31.40 34.80 -1.80
C GLY A 543 31.17 36.29 -1.55
N GLN A 544 29.92 36.71 -1.34
CA GLN A 544 29.57 38.11 -1.04
C GLN A 544 30.25 38.63 0.22
N VAL A 545 30.29 37.83 1.30
CA VAL A 545 30.98 38.21 2.54
C VAL A 545 32.47 38.39 2.32
N THR A 546 33.09 37.53 1.51
CA THR A 546 34.52 37.62 1.18
C THR A 546 34.82 38.90 0.40
N GLU A 547 34.00 39.23 -0.60
CA GLU A 547 34.14 40.48 -1.38
C GLU A 547 34.01 41.72 -0.49
N ILE A 548 33.06 41.74 0.44
CA ILE A 548 32.88 42.84 1.40
C ILE A 548 34.10 42.98 2.31
N ILE A 549 34.65 41.87 2.82
CA ILE A 549 35.84 41.87 3.67
C ILE A 549 37.04 42.46 2.90
N ASP A 550 37.25 42.02 1.66
CA ASP A 550 38.32 42.53 0.80
C ASP A 550 38.16 44.03 0.54
N GLU A 551 36.95 44.50 0.22
CA GLU A 551 36.69 45.93 0.00
C GLU A 551 36.97 46.78 1.26
N LEU A 552 36.52 46.33 2.43
CA LEU A 552 36.74 47.05 3.69
C LEU A 552 38.22 47.05 4.10
N SER A 553 38.97 45.99 3.79
CA SER A 553 40.40 45.90 4.13
C SER A 553 41.28 46.93 3.40
N THR A 554 40.82 47.41 2.24
CA THR A 554 41.61 48.32 1.39
C THR A 554 41.31 49.81 1.58
N LYS A 555 40.24 50.16 2.31
CA LYS A 555 39.74 51.56 2.46
C LYS A 555 39.70 52.07 3.91
N ALA A 556 40.33 51.37 4.85
CA ALA A 556 40.20 51.66 6.28
C ALA A 556 41.21 52.71 6.81
N VAL A 557 40.77 53.56 7.73
CA VAL A 557 41.69 54.31 8.62
C VAL A 557 42.19 53.31 9.66
N ILE A 558 43.49 53.03 9.64
CA ILE A 558 44.11 52.07 10.57
C ILE A 558 44.46 52.76 11.90
N GLU A 559 44.81 54.04 11.87
CA GLU A 559 45.16 54.79 13.07
C GLU A 559 44.91 56.28 12.88
N SER A 560 44.49 56.99 13.94
CA SER A 560 44.50 58.44 13.96
C SER A 560 44.75 58.95 15.37
N GLY A 561 45.31 60.16 15.49
CA GLY A 561 45.65 60.72 16.79
C GLY A 561 45.78 62.24 16.77
N ILE A 562 45.73 62.83 17.97
CA ILE A 562 45.94 64.25 18.23
C ILE A 562 47.01 64.37 19.30
N VAL A 563 48.08 65.11 19.01
CA VAL A 563 49.14 65.46 19.97
C VAL A 563 49.36 66.97 19.95
N GLY A 564 50.15 67.51 20.89
CA GLY A 564 50.36 68.95 21.03
C GLY A 564 50.87 69.67 19.78
N ASN A 565 51.47 68.94 18.84
CA ASN A 565 52.02 69.49 17.59
C ASN A 565 51.13 69.24 16.34
N GLY A 566 49.92 68.70 16.50
CA GLY A 566 48.97 68.50 15.40
C GLY A 566 48.21 67.16 15.45
N ARG A 567 47.54 66.82 14.36
CA ARG A 567 46.77 65.58 14.16
C ARG A 567 47.41 64.72 13.09
N PHE A 568 47.26 63.40 13.18
CA PHE A 568 47.62 62.48 12.11
C PHE A 568 46.50 61.47 11.81
N VAL A 569 46.45 61.02 10.56
CA VAL A 569 45.61 59.90 10.09
C VAL A 569 46.45 58.98 9.21
N LYS A 570 46.44 57.68 9.50
CA LYS A 570 47.08 56.61 8.74
C LYS A 570 46.01 55.77 8.06
N PHE A 571 46.14 55.61 6.75
CA PHE A 571 45.25 54.81 5.91
C PHE A 571 45.88 53.45 5.61
N SER A 572 45.05 52.45 5.37
CA SER A 572 45.46 51.07 5.06
C SER A 572 46.30 50.93 3.80
N ASP A 573 46.22 51.90 2.89
CA ASP A 573 47.04 51.97 1.68
C ASP A 573 48.48 52.47 1.93
N GLY A 574 48.87 52.69 3.19
CA GLY A 574 50.18 53.21 3.59
C GLY A 574 50.28 54.74 3.53
N THR A 575 49.21 55.47 3.20
CA THR A 575 49.18 56.93 3.20
C THR A 575 49.04 57.48 4.62
N MET A 576 49.81 58.51 4.96
CA MET A 576 49.66 59.26 6.21
C MET A 576 49.51 60.74 5.92
N VAL A 577 48.62 61.39 6.68
CA VAL A 577 48.41 62.83 6.65
C VAL A 577 48.61 63.39 8.04
N CYS A 578 49.55 64.32 8.19
CA CYS A 578 49.75 65.11 9.39
C CYS A 578 49.24 66.53 9.14
N TYR A 579 48.45 67.12 10.04
CA TYR A 579 47.89 68.46 9.83
C TYR A 579 47.53 69.16 11.14
N GLY A 580 47.45 70.48 11.11
CA GLY A 580 47.07 71.28 12.27
C GLY A 580 47.31 72.77 12.06
N ASN A 581 47.30 73.51 13.16
CA ASN A 581 47.67 74.91 13.18
C ASN A 581 48.31 75.24 14.53
N ASN A 582 49.28 76.14 14.52
CA ASN A 582 49.93 76.67 15.73
C ASN A 582 50.18 78.17 15.55
N ASP A 583 50.17 78.89 16.68
CA ASP A 583 50.58 80.29 16.74
C ASP A 583 52.08 80.39 17.04
N TYR A 584 52.80 81.15 16.21
CA TYR A 584 54.23 81.41 16.42
C TYR A 584 54.44 82.90 16.65
N GLY A 585 54.89 83.26 17.86
CA GLY A 585 55.39 84.60 18.15
C GLY A 585 56.81 84.74 17.65
N THR A 586 57.03 85.44 16.54
CA THR A 586 58.37 85.52 15.93
C THR A 586 58.75 86.94 15.55
N ASN A 587 60.04 87.22 15.69
CA ASN A 587 60.64 88.48 15.26
C ASN A 587 61.06 88.37 13.80
N MET A 588 60.33 89.03 12.89
CA MET A 588 60.72 89.13 11.49
C MET A 588 61.49 90.43 11.28
N SER A 589 62.70 90.48 11.83
CA SER A 589 63.55 91.68 11.84
C SER A 589 64.84 91.54 11.03
N THR A 590 65.22 90.31 10.67
CA THR A 590 66.45 90.05 9.92
C THR A 590 66.21 90.32 8.44
N ALA A 591 66.94 91.27 7.85
CA ALA A 591 66.76 91.63 6.45
C ALA A 591 67.14 90.46 5.51
N GLU A 592 66.32 90.22 4.49
CA GLU A 592 66.55 89.28 3.40
C GLU A 592 66.08 89.92 2.08
N GLY A 593 67.02 90.57 1.39
CA GLY A 593 66.69 91.45 0.28
C GLY A 593 65.80 92.61 0.73
N ALA A 594 64.66 92.80 0.05
CA ALA A 594 63.65 93.82 0.39
C ALA A 594 62.64 93.35 1.45
N PHE A 595 62.76 92.13 1.96
CA PHE A 595 61.89 91.55 2.96
C PHE A 595 62.61 91.39 4.30
N TYR A 596 61.86 91.03 5.32
CA TYR A 596 62.37 90.65 6.64
C TYR A 596 61.93 89.22 6.95
N LYS A 597 62.83 88.41 7.49
CA LYS A 597 62.58 87.02 7.85
C LYS A 597 62.67 86.78 9.34
N SER A 598 61.96 85.76 9.79
CA SER A 598 62.14 85.18 11.13
C SER A 598 63.39 84.32 11.21
N ASP A 599 63.78 83.98 12.45
CA ASP A 599 64.61 82.80 12.71
C ASP A 599 63.90 81.51 12.24
N GLU A 600 64.65 80.41 12.19
CA GLU A 600 64.13 79.10 11.79
C GLU A 600 63.08 78.57 12.76
N ILE A 601 61.90 78.27 12.24
CA ILE A 601 60.82 77.62 12.97
C ILE A 601 60.78 76.16 12.55
N THR A 602 60.68 75.25 13.52
CA THR A 602 60.56 73.81 13.26
C THR A 602 59.16 73.34 13.64
N TRP A 603 58.45 72.76 12.69
CA TRP A 603 57.25 71.98 12.97
C TRP A 603 57.60 70.49 13.04
N ASN A 604 57.49 69.90 14.24
CA ASN A 604 57.61 68.46 14.43
C ASN A 604 56.28 67.80 14.08
N PHE A 605 56.30 66.82 13.17
CA PHE A 605 55.08 66.13 12.77
C PHE A 605 54.50 65.32 13.95
N PRO A 606 53.17 65.27 14.08
CA PRO A 606 52.48 64.52 15.13
C PRO A 606 52.71 63.00 15.06
N ALA A 607 53.10 62.48 13.89
CA ALA A 607 53.61 61.12 13.71
C ALA A 607 54.77 61.14 12.69
N THR A 608 55.75 60.25 12.87
CA THR A 608 56.92 60.16 11.97
C THR A 608 56.55 59.39 10.69
N PHE A 609 56.86 59.98 9.54
CA PHE A 609 56.70 59.35 8.22
C PHE A 609 57.75 58.25 7.98
N ALA A 610 57.50 57.37 7.01
CA ALA A 610 58.40 56.28 6.63
C ALA A 610 59.82 56.80 6.30
N PRO A 611 60.89 56.07 6.68
CA PRO A 611 62.26 56.42 6.33
C PRO A 611 62.44 56.61 4.81
N TYR A 612 63.35 57.52 4.43
CA TYR A 612 63.65 57.87 3.02
C TYR A 612 62.49 58.51 2.23
N THR A 613 61.39 58.87 2.88
CA THR A 613 60.35 59.73 2.30
C THR A 613 60.48 61.14 2.85
N VAL A 614 60.49 62.14 1.98
CA VAL A 614 60.33 63.54 2.39
C VAL A 614 58.85 63.87 2.21
N PRO A 615 58.09 64.09 3.29
CA PRO A 615 56.67 64.38 3.17
C PRO A 615 56.47 65.70 2.43
N VAL A 616 55.47 65.73 1.56
CA VAL A 616 55.07 66.95 0.87
C VAL A 616 54.32 67.83 1.87
N CYS A 617 54.89 68.99 2.17
CA CYS A 617 54.36 69.89 3.19
C CYS A 617 53.81 71.17 2.55
N ALA A 618 52.69 71.65 3.05
CA ALA A 618 52.19 73.00 2.80
C ALA A 618 52.09 73.75 4.13
N ILE A 619 52.69 74.94 4.16
CA ILE A 619 52.79 75.80 5.34
C ILE A 619 52.17 77.14 4.95
N ILE A 620 51.04 77.45 5.57
CA ILE A 620 50.17 78.55 5.15
C ILE A 620 49.99 79.49 6.34
N PRO A 621 50.77 80.58 6.42
CA PRO A 621 50.56 81.59 7.44
C PRO A 621 49.23 82.32 7.22
N LYS A 622 48.57 82.66 8.32
CA LYS A 622 47.38 83.49 8.37
C LYS A 622 47.73 84.76 9.13
N SER A 623 47.75 85.88 8.42
CA SER A 623 47.96 87.21 9.01
C SER A 623 46.90 88.18 8.53
N SER A 624 46.48 89.08 9.41
CA SER A 624 45.48 90.12 9.12
C SER A 624 46.09 91.49 8.76
N ASP A 625 47.37 91.73 9.04
CA ASP A 625 47.92 93.11 9.00
C ASP A 625 49.40 93.25 8.52
N SER A 626 49.95 92.21 7.91
CA SER A 626 51.27 92.23 7.23
C SER A 626 51.28 91.09 6.22
N ILE A 627 51.57 91.35 4.93
CA ILE A 627 51.66 90.29 3.92
C ILE A 627 52.79 89.35 4.35
N CYS A 628 52.44 88.15 4.84
CA CYS A 628 53.36 87.15 5.33
C CYS A 628 53.26 85.88 4.47
N PHE A 629 54.38 85.33 4.04
CA PHE A 629 54.44 84.00 3.40
C PHE A 629 55.48 83.13 4.11
N ALA A 630 55.28 81.82 4.06
CA ALA A 630 56.24 80.87 4.63
C ALA A 630 57.16 80.37 3.52
N GLN A 631 58.47 80.44 3.76
CA GLN A 631 59.45 79.78 2.92
C GLN A 631 59.82 78.44 3.59
N PRO A 632 59.42 77.29 3.01
CA PRO A 632 59.93 76.01 3.45
C PRO A 632 61.42 75.95 3.13
N MET A 633 62.22 75.52 4.10
CA MET A 633 63.67 75.45 3.94
C MET A 633 64.11 74.07 3.47
N VAL A 634 65.20 74.03 2.69
CA VAL A 634 65.87 72.77 2.32
C VAL A 634 66.42 72.13 3.60
N GLY A 635 66.03 70.88 3.89
CA GLY A 635 66.48 70.14 5.09
C GLY A 635 65.38 69.53 5.97
N GLY A 636 64.17 69.29 5.46
CA GLY A 636 63.14 68.53 6.18
C GLY A 636 63.52 67.06 6.39
N SER A 637 63.06 66.47 7.49
CA SER A 637 63.20 65.04 7.80
C SER A 637 61.84 64.34 7.69
N ASN A 638 61.82 63.02 7.88
CA ASN A 638 60.56 62.27 8.03
C ASN A 638 59.82 62.57 9.35
N SER A 639 60.40 63.37 10.26
CA SER A 639 59.83 63.71 11.57
C SER A 639 59.54 65.21 11.75
N SER A 640 60.05 66.08 10.88
CA SER A 640 59.84 67.52 11.00
C SER A 640 60.11 68.27 9.69
N VAL A 641 59.54 69.47 9.59
CA VAL A 641 59.88 70.44 8.55
C VAL A 641 60.28 71.77 9.17
N LYS A 642 61.29 72.41 8.57
CA LYS A 642 61.73 73.75 8.95
C LYS A 642 61.23 74.78 7.95
N PHE A 643 60.84 75.94 8.46
CA PHE A 643 60.39 77.05 7.64
C PHE A 643 60.74 78.39 8.29
N LYS A 644 60.71 79.45 7.47
CA LYS A 644 60.80 80.83 7.94
C LYS A 644 59.55 81.57 7.52
N LEU A 645 59.12 82.50 8.37
CA LEU A 645 58.11 83.47 8.00
C LEU A 645 58.80 84.69 7.42
N ILE A 646 58.30 85.15 6.28
CA ILE A 646 58.82 86.31 5.55
C ILE A 646 57.72 87.36 5.52
N SER A 647 58.09 88.59 5.85
CA SER A 647 57.22 89.76 5.88
C SER A 647 57.84 90.92 5.10
N THR A 648 57.00 91.79 4.55
CA THR A 648 57.43 93.05 3.92
C THR A 648 57.80 94.14 4.93
N LYS A 649 57.58 93.90 6.23
CA LYS A 649 57.83 94.87 7.30
C LYS A 649 58.70 94.25 8.39
N ASN A 650 59.60 95.03 8.95
CA ASN A 650 60.29 94.68 10.20
C ASN A 650 59.25 94.74 11.32
N THR A 651 58.87 93.58 11.84
CA THR A 651 57.78 93.47 12.81
C THR A 651 57.97 92.31 13.78
N PHE A 652 57.47 92.50 14.99
CA PHE A 652 57.33 91.46 15.99
C PHE A 652 55.84 91.23 16.22
N THR A 653 55.32 90.11 15.71
CA THR A 653 53.90 89.76 15.85
C THR A 653 53.72 88.25 15.91
N THR A 654 52.59 87.82 16.46
CA THR A 654 52.19 86.41 16.46
C THR A 654 51.45 86.10 15.16
N VAL A 655 51.90 85.07 14.45
CA VAL A 655 51.27 84.60 13.21
C VAL A 655 50.79 83.17 13.41
N THR A 656 49.49 82.94 13.18
CA THR A 656 48.94 81.58 13.12
C THR A 656 49.36 80.92 11.82
N VAL A 657 49.90 79.71 11.90
CA VAL A 657 50.34 78.95 10.72
C VAL A 657 49.55 77.67 10.64
N ASN A 658 48.80 77.51 9.55
CA ASN A 658 48.19 76.23 9.18
C ASN A 658 49.23 75.36 8.49
N PHE A 659 49.30 74.10 8.86
CA PHE A 659 50.23 73.16 8.27
C PHE A 659 49.56 71.85 7.90
N ILE A 660 50.01 71.27 6.79
CA ILE A 660 49.64 69.93 6.36
C ILE A 660 50.85 69.27 5.71
N ALA A 661 51.05 67.99 6.00
CA ALA A 661 52.10 67.16 5.47
C ALA A 661 51.50 65.83 5.01
N PHE A 662 51.83 65.42 3.79
CA PHE A 662 51.36 64.19 3.16
C PHE A 662 52.56 63.30 2.84
N GLY A 663 52.47 62.01 3.17
CA GLY A 663 53.55 61.05 2.95
C GLY A 663 53.12 59.61 3.22
N ARG A 664 54.09 58.70 3.35
CA ARG A 664 53.85 57.28 3.67
C ARG A 664 54.15 56.98 5.14
N TRP A 665 53.48 55.99 5.72
CA TRP A 665 53.85 55.39 7.01
C TRP A 665 54.29 53.93 6.81
N ASN A 666 55.02 53.38 7.78
CA ASN A 666 55.57 52.02 7.74
C ASN A 666 54.58 50.97 8.21
#